data_AF-A0A497M483-F1
#
_entry.id   AF-A0A497M483-F1
#
_cell.length_a   1.000
_cell.length_b   1.000
_cell.length_c   1.000
_cell.angle_alpha   90.00
_cell.angle_beta   90.00
_cell.angle_gamma   90.00
#
_symmetry.space_group_name_H-M   'P 1'
#
loop_
_entity.id
_entity.type
_entity.pdbx_description
1 polymer ?
#
loop_
_entity_poly.entity_id
_entity_poly.type
_entity_poly.pdbx_seq_one_letter_code
_entity_poly.pdbx_strand_id
1 'polypeptide(L)'
;MERKKKTLAILTAIMITATIITPISLIKTAKATDPADWYMTVNGVLDSDYYALYPFKTDKSLKFGFSKFGEMIDSSANVGLEYRDRDAFAPPAGASVPTEISKHKWMSGWLINITYHATTGIRNIWAMAQHADLVDYGKDWIRVDSSYGYSGALTEAEEDPKDVGKIISTGEGPVNGGRKTNGTAITDDIRVLYNGPRMFIARTVTHIYDWDPSWSEDEPLVNVVFTYIFNKVKKEVIVIKDIKEATTKFVFGQVEVPLDDDDTATVNGAIIQFSNRGEWDIGPANTYDSYVHFYRAAIPAEKAMGLTTVYNKHYHLNPTLYPATWLGISSYGPQPSTIGQFDLAQIVASDRKYVGWAAFWPSVSNWHVDAGYQDEWWKSLDQGDDAADTSLEPFMSPYIIGEWDFVLTKTPLNETYDSSWRLFDRQFRGVTVYGVTDNWNGDDADRTDGSNVIDTEVKYQLEEIFNPWDLRTAVEKNTRRWVEFHTVTTAEKTAADTGTNLTITLTHKPVIYASNWEEYSAFSERVEWGGALKHPARSVWYSSSSLSAYEPYELTVNSITGIGTVTIGADYVPAAGTVIKILYSTNCTVSYTEDAIENYGGTLLFGNTSRSVTDRETVVQIIPNDVINSTQWQDALDVIQNITVLYDEFMFNITGKPSQGQLLTGLDDLNITVNIKVPPDGGYVTVYNSTYYASELGARYNITYNGNMTIRYSITPPEHEWVHVTGSILLRANHTLTYTEG
;
A
#
# COMPACT_ATOMS: atom_id res chain seq x y z
N MET A 1 -87.03 -32.59 -23.52
CA MET A 1 -86.07 -33.10 -22.52
C MET A 1 -84.65 -33.26 -23.09
N GLU A 2 -84.49 -33.61 -24.38
CA GLU A 2 -83.18 -33.73 -25.05
C GLU A 2 -82.34 -32.45 -25.13
N ARG A 3 -82.95 -31.28 -25.39
CA ARG A 3 -82.20 -30.00 -25.43
C ARG A 3 -81.48 -29.69 -24.13
N LYS A 4 -82.13 -29.94 -22.97
CA LYS A 4 -81.51 -29.74 -21.65
C LYS A 4 -80.35 -30.71 -21.37
N LYS A 5 -80.40 -31.95 -21.88
CA LYS A 5 -79.31 -32.93 -21.76
C LYS A 5 -78.10 -32.55 -22.64
N LYS A 6 -78.32 -32.03 -23.85
CA LYS A 6 -77.24 -31.55 -24.73
C LYS A 6 -76.55 -30.30 -24.17
N THR A 7 -77.30 -29.34 -23.62
CA THR A 7 -76.72 -28.14 -22.99
C THR A 7 -75.92 -28.47 -21.73
N LEU A 8 -76.41 -29.42 -20.91
CA LEU A 8 -75.69 -29.87 -19.72
C LEU A 8 -74.39 -30.60 -20.10
N ALA A 9 -74.42 -31.47 -21.11
CA ALA A 9 -73.22 -32.18 -21.58
C ALA A 9 -72.15 -31.23 -22.13
N ILE A 10 -72.54 -30.17 -22.86
CA ILE A 10 -71.62 -29.15 -23.37
C ILE A 10 -71.02 -28.31 -22.22
N LEU A 11 -71.84 -27.92 -21.23
CA LEU A 11 -71.36 -27.19 -20.05
C LEU A 11 -70.41 -28.03 -19.19
N THR A 12 -70.68 -29.32 -19.01
CA THR A 12 -69.79 -30.23 -18.28
C THR A 12 -68.49 -30.47 -19.05
N ALA A 13 -68.53 -30.60 -20.39
CA ALA A 13 -67.34 -30.71 -21.21
C ALA A 13 -66.49 -29.44 -21.18
N ILE A 14 -67.10 -28.25 -21.24
CA ILE A 14 -66.39 -26.96 -21.12
C ILE A 14 -65.78 -26.81 -19.72
N MET A 15 -66.49 -27.19 -18.65
CA MET A 15 -65.93 -27.15 -17.29
C MET A 15 -64.76 -28.11 -17.12
N ILE A 16 -64.87 -29.35 -17.62
CA ILE A 16 -63.78 -30.34 -17.54
C ILE A 16 -62.55 -29.86 -18.34
N THR A 17 -62.76 -29.36 -19.55
CA THR A 17 -61.70 -28.80 -20.40
C THR A 17 -61.08 -27.55 -19.77
N ALA A 18 -61.86 -26.66 -19.15
CA ALA A 18 -61.34 -25.52 -18.41
C ALA A 18 -60.53 -25.97 -17.18
N THR A 19 -61.01 -26.94 -16.38
CA THR A 19 -60.24 -27.44 -15.22
C THR A 19 -58.96 -28.17 -15.57
N ILE A 20 -58.84 -28.74 -16.78
CA ILE A 20 -57.62 -29.45 -17.23
C ILE A 20 -56.64 -28.48 -17.94
N ILE A 21 -57.13 -27.49 -18.68
CA ILE A 21 -56.26 -26.55 -19.43
C ILE A 21 -55.76 -25.39 -18.53
N THR A 22 -56.56 -24.91 -17.57
CA THR A 22 -56.17 -23.77 -16.73
C THR A 22 -54.91 -24.02 -15.89
N PRO A 23 -54.65 -25.23 -15.33
CA PRO A 23 -53.38 -25.52 -14.65
C PRO A 23 -52.18 -25.58 -15.62
N ILE A 24 -52.38 -26.00 -16.87
CA ILE A 24 -51.33 -26.11 -17.90
C ILE A 24 -50.96 -24.71 -18.43
N SER A 25 -51.92 -23.79 -18.51
CA SER A 25 -51.68 -22.38 -18.90
C SER A 25 -51.11 -21.51 -17.76
N LEU A 26 -51.09 -22.01 -16.52
CA LEU A 26 -50.53 -21.33 -15.35
C LEU A 26 -49.21 -21.93 -14.87
N ILE A 27 -48.63 -22.89 -15.60
CA ILE A 27 -47.23 -23.25 -15.42
C ILE A 27 -46.42 -22.07 -15.94
N LYS A 28 -46.11 -21.10 -15.06
CA LYS A 28 -44.88 -20.34 -15.22
C LYS A 28 -43.78 -21.39 -15.33
N THR A 29 -43.10 -21.46 -16.46
CA THR A 29 -41.79 -22.12 -16.52
C THR A 29 -41.00 -21.60 -15.33
N ALA A 30 -40.68 -22.49 -14.40
CA ALA A 30 -39.78 -22.13 -13.31
C ALA A 30 -38.47 -21.69 -13.97
N LYS A 31 -38.09 -20.42 -13.85
CA LYS A 31 -36.68 -20.04 -14.08
C LYS A 31 -35.88 -20.95 -13.15
N ALA A 32 -35.07 -21.84 -13.72
CA ALA A 32 -34.16 -22.63 -12.91
C ALA A 32 -33.31 -21.65 -12.10
N THR A 33 -33.47 -21.67 -10.78
CA THR A 33 -32.61 -20.89 -9.88
C THR A 33 -31.21 -21.49 -9.96
N ASP A 34 -30.19 -20.63 -10.06
CA ASP A 34 -28.81 -21.09 -10.05
C ASP A 34 -28.54 -22.01 -8.85
N PRO A 35 -27.76 -23.08 -9.02
CA PRO A 35 -27.34 -23.94 -7.92
C PRO A 35 -26.64 -23.14 -6.80
N ALA A 36 -27.02 -23.42 -5.54
CA ALA A 36 -26.50 -22.68 -4.39
C ALA A 36 -25.00 -22.90 -4.15
N ASP A 37 -24.46 -24.04 -4.60
CA ASP A 37 -23.03 -24.38 -4.52
C ASP A 37 -22.16 -23.61 -5.53
N TRP A 38 -22.79 -22.86 -6.45
CA TRP A 38 -22.08 -21.91 -7.30
C TRP A 38 -21.63 -20.67 -6.56
N TYR A 39 -22.13 -20.42 -5.35
CA TYR A 39 -21.91 -19.17 -4.63
C TYR A 39 -21.38 -19.41 -3.22
N MET A 40 -20.66 -18.41 -2.70
CA MET A 40 -20.15 -18.43 -1.34
C MET A 40 -20.10 -17.03 -0.74
N THR A 41 -20.64 -16.89 0.46
CA THR A 41 -20.50 -15.70 1.32
C THR A 41 -19.58 -15.99 2.50
N VAL A 42 -18.67 -15.07 2.78
CA VAL A 42 -17.73 -15.11 3.90
C VAL A 42 -17.84 -13.83 4.72
N ASN A 43 -18.06 -13.98 6.03
CA ASN A 43 -18.13 -12.86 6.97
C ASN A 43 -16.74 -12.50 7.52
N GLY A 44 -16.46 -11.21 7.61
CA GLY A 44 -15.38 -10.66 8.43
C GLY A 44 -15.68 -10.76 9.93
N VAL A 45 -14.68 -10.44 10.74
CA VAL A 45 -14.71 -10.48 12.21
C VAL A 45 -13.97 -9.30 12.86
N LEU A 46 -13.65 -8.24 12.11
CA LEU A 46 -13.01 -7.02 12.61
C LEU A 46 -13.74 -6.43 13.83
N ASP A 47 -15.08 -6.43 13.81
CA ASP A 47 -15.96 -5.94 14.88
C ASP A 47 -15.98 -6.77 16.17
N SER A 48 -15.35 -7.93 16.14
CA SER A 48 -15.18 -8.80 17.31
C SER A 48 -13.71 -9.15 17.59
N ASP A 49 -12.77 -8.61 16.81
CA ASP A 49 -11.35 -8.86 17.00
C ASP A 49 -10.82 -8.10 18.23
N TYR A 50 -9.85 -8.70 18.92
CA TYR A 50 -9.26 -8.12 20.13
C TYR A 50 -8.14 -7.11 19.84
N TYR A 51 -7.76 -6.91 18.57
CA TYR A 51 -6.67 -6.00 18.21
C TYR A 51 -7.12 -4.53 18.28
N ALA A 52 -6.78 -3.87 19.38
CA ALA A 52 -7.20 -2.50 19.67
C ALA A 52 -6.34 -1.40 19.01
N LEU A 53 -5.27 -1.74 18.28
CA LEU A 53 -4.31 -0.74 17.76
C LEU A 53 -4.55 -0.34 16.31
N TYR A 54 -5.60 -0.85 15.68
CA TYR A 54 -6.04 -0.38 14.36
C TYR A 54 -6.52 1.08 14.48
N PRO A 55 -5.98 2.02 13.69
CA PRO A 55 -6.20 3.45 13.90
C PRO A 55 -7.58 3.95 13.41
N PHE A 56 -8.37 3.07 12.80
CA PHE A 56 -9.67 3.39 12.22
C PHE A 56 -10.81 2.61 12.90
N LYS A 57 -12.05 2.89 12.51
CA LYS A 57 -13.25 2.24 13.04
C LYS A 57 -13.18 0.72 12.83
N THR A 58 -13.35 -0.01 13.93
CA THR A 58 -13.42 -1.48 13.93
C THR A 58 -14.81 -2.02 14.19
N ASP A 59 -15.82 -1.20 14.49
CA ASP A 59 -17.16 -1.63 14.96
C ASP A 59 -18.01 -2.36 13.91
N LYS A 60 -17.52 -2.48 12.67
CA LYS A 60 -18.15 -3.23 11.58
C LYS A 60 -17.13 -4.02 10.77
N SER A 61 -17.58 -5.19 10.34
CA SER A 61 -16.83 -6.12 9.50
C SER A 61 -17.31 -6.05 8.05
N LEU A 62 -16.38 -6.23 7.12
CA LEU A 62 -16.68 -6.47 5.71
C LEU A 62 -17.30 -7.87 5.54
N LYS A 63 -18.25 -8.03 4.61
CA LYS A 63 -18.66 -9.34 4.09
C LYS A 63 -18.35 -9.44 2.61
N PHE A 64 -17.99 -10.63 2.19
CA PHE A 64 -17.52 -10.91 0.84
C PHE A 64 -18.31 -12.07 0.25
N GLY A 65 -18.99 -11.83 -0.86
CA GLY A 65 -19.69 -12.83 -1.66
C GLY A 65 -19.00 -13.00 -3.02
N PHE A 66 -18.95 -14.23 -3.51
CA PHE A 66 -18.40 -14.54 -4.83
C PHE A 66 -19.00 -15.80 -5.43
N SER A 67 -18.87 -15.95 -6.74
CA SER A 67 -19.31 -17.13 -7.49
C SER A 67 -18.15 -18.01 -7.94
N LYS A 68 -18.45 -19.26 -8.33
CA LYS A 68 -17.49 -20.17 -8.95
C LYS A 68 -16.91 -19.60 -10.25
N PHE A 69 -17.62 -18.69 -10.92
CA PHE A 69 -17.24 -18.12 -12.22
C PHE A 69 -16.24 -16.97 -12.11
N GLY A 70 -15.91 -16.51 -10.90
CA GLY A 70 -14.97 -15.41 -10.68
C GLY A 70 -15.62 -14.06 -10.36
N GLU A 71 -16.96 -13.98 -10.37
CA GLU A 71 -17.72 -12.76 -10.05
C GLU A 71 -17.68 -12.46 -8.56
N MET A 72 -17.61 -11.19 -8.15
CA MET A 72 -17.66 -10.79 -6.73
C MET A 72 -19.09 -10.59 -6.23
N ILE A 73 -19.96 -11.57 -6.53
CA ILE A 73 -21.36 -11.59 -6.11
C ILE A 73 -21.75 -13.02 -5.73
N ASP A 74 -22.27 -13.20 -4.51
CA ASP A 74 -23.13 -14.31 -4.11
C ASP A 74 -24.58 -13.92 -4.40
N SER A 75 -25.12 -14.38 -5.53
CA SER A 75 -26.49 -14.06 -5.91
C SER A 75 -27.53 -14.84 -5.11
N SER A 76 -27.13 -15.88 -4.38
CA SER A 76 -28.06 -16.60 -3.50
C SER A 76 -28.32 -15.81 -2.22
N ALA A 77 -27.26 -15.23 -1.65
CA ALA A 77 -27.32 -14.41 -0.44
C ALA A 77 -27.55 -12.92 -0.70
N ASN A 78 -27.36 -12.45 -1.94
CA ASN A 78 -27.32 -11.04 -2.32
C ASN A 78 -26.23 -10.29 -1.55
N VAL A 79 -25.01 -10.81 -1.64
CA VAL A 79 -23.82 -10.21 -1.01
C VAL A 79 -22.73 -10.12 -2.07
N GLY A 80 -22.14 -8.95 -2.23
CA GLY A 80 -20.96 -8.72 -3.05
C GLY A 80 -19.78 -8.30 -2.18
N LEU A 81 -19.63 -6.99 -1.99
CA LEU A 81 -18.64 -6.40 -1.10
C LEU A 81 -19.36 -5.50 -0.10
N GLU A 82 -19.93 -6.12 0.94
CA GLU A 82 -20.83 -5.48 1.89
C GLU A 82 -20.06 -4.87 3.06
N TYR A 83 -20.20 -3.57 3.26
CA TYR A 83 -19.72 -2.86 4.45
C TYR A 83 -20.82 -1.94 4.99
N ARG A 84 -21.17 -2.15 6.27
CA ARG A 84 -22.26 -1.43 6.96
C ARG A 84 -23.60 -1.53 6.23
N ASP A 85 -24.08 -0.42 5.68
CA ASP A 85 -25.33 -0.26 4.96
C ASP A 85 -25.12 -0.08 3.45
N ARG A 86 -23.94 -0.45 2.93
CA ARG A 86 -23.61 -0.47 1.50
C ARG A 86 -23.08 -1.83 1.06
N ASP A 87 -23.32 -2.17 -0.20
CA ASP A 87 -22.67 -3.27 -0.89
C ASP A 87 -22.29 -2.75 -2.28
N ALA A 88 -21.01 -2.88 -2.64
CA ALA A 88 -20.51 -2.31 -3.88
C ALA A 88 -21.01 -3.04 -5.14
N PHE A 89 -21.31 -4.34 -5.05
CA PHE A 89 -21.63 -5.18 -6.22
C PHE A 89 -23.02 -5.84 -6.14
N ALA A 90 -23.64 -5.89 -4.97
CA ALA A 90 -24.99 -6.42 -4.77
C ALA A 90 -25.83 -5.48 -3.89
N PRO A 91 -26.09 -4.22 -4.31
CA PRO A 91 -26.79 -3.24 -3.49
C PRO A 91 -28.27 -3.58 -3.24
N PRO A 92 -28.86 -3.14 -2.12
CA PRO A 92 -28.19 -2.59 -0.93
C PRO A 92 -27.61 -3.71 -0.06
N ALA A 93 -26.91 -3.35 1.00
CA ALA A 93 -26.51 -4.33 2.03
C ALA A 93 -27.69 -5.16 2.55
N GLY A 94 -27.45 -6.46 2.75
CA GLY A 94 -28.44 -7.44 3.16
C GLY A 94 -29.20 -8.10 2.00
N ALA A 95 -30.16 -8.97 2.34
CA ALA A 95 -30.76 -9.86 1.35
C ALA A 95 -31.79 -9.21 0.38
N SER A 96 -32.10 -7.92 0.53
CA SER A 96 -33.11 -7.25 -0.31
C SER A 96 -32.57 -6.90 -1.71
N VAL A 97 -33.47 -6.82 -2.69
CA VAL A 97 -33.14 -6.32 -4.04
C VAL A 97 -33.99 -5.06 -4.30
N PRO A 98 -33.39 -3.90 -4.58
CA PRO A 98 -34.09 -2.65 -4.80
C PRO A 98 -34.68 -2.62 -6.22
N THR A 99 -35.70 -1.79 -6.43
CA THR A 99 -36.33 -1.65 -7.76
C THR A 99 -35.49 -0.81 -8.71
N GLU A 100 -34.65 0.07 -8.17
CA GLU A 100 -33.78 1.00 -8.88
C GLU A 100 -32.62 0.24 -9.56
N ILE A 101 -32.01 -0.68 -8.80
CA ILE A 101 -30.91 -1.56 -9.23
C ILE A 101 -31.26 -3.02 -8.95
N SER A 102 -32.06 -3.61 -9.82
CA SER A 102 -32.36 -5.04 -9.76
C SER A 102 -31.21 -5.89 -10.31
N LYS A 103 -31.15 -7.17 -9.94
CA LYS A 103 -30.05 -8.11 -10.26
C LYS A 103 -29.53 -8.14 -11.70
N HIS A 104 -30.36 -7.91 -12.71
CA HIS A 104 -29.89 -7.86 -14.11
C HIS A 104 -29.00 -6.64 -14.39
N LYS A 105 -28.88 -5.71 -13.45
CA LYS A 105 -27.97 -4.56 -13.49
C LYS A 105 -26.78 -4.72 -12.54
N TRP A 106 -26.67 -5.80 -11.77
CA TRP A 106 -25.49 -5.98 -10.92
C TRP A 106 -24.35 -6.47 -11.79
N MET A 107 -23.43 -5.59 -12.11
CA MET A 107 -22.32 -5.87 -13.02
C MET A 107 -21.01 -5.98 -12.23
N SER A 108 -20.47 -7.19 -12.12
CA SER A 108 -19.17 -7.46 -11.50
C SER A 108 -18.57 -8.73 -12.08
N GLY A 109 -17.32 -8.67 -12.51
CA GLY A 109 -16.70 -9.80 -13.19
C GLY A 109 -15.40 -9.51 -13.93
N TRP A 110 -15.21 -10.23 -15.03
CA TRP A 110 -14.01 -10.16 -15.85
C TRP A 110 -14.32 -10.47 -17.33
N LEU A 111 -13.43 -10.00 -18.19
CA LEU A 111 -13.41 -10.32 -19.62
C LEU A 111 -12.00 -10.78 -20.01
N ILE A 112 -11.92 -11.76 -20.88
CA ILE A 112 -10.70 -12.14 -21.58
C ILE A 112 -10.95 -12.17 -23.08
N ASN A 113 -10.00 -11.65 -23.83
CA ASN A 113 -9.93 -11.74 -25.27
C ASN A 113 -8.59 -12.41 -25.65
N ILE A 114 -8.65 -13.45 -26.47
CA ILE A 114 -7.54 -14.33 -26.84
C ILE A 114 -7.39 -14.31 -28.35
N THR A 115 -6.36 -13.61 -28.82
CA THR A 115 -6.02 -13.57 -30.25
C THR A 115 -4.79 -14.43 -30.52
N TYR A 116 -4.90 -15.38 -31.44
CA TYR A 116 -3.79 -16.24 -31.82
C TYR A 116 -3.87 -16.69 -33.28
N HIS A 117 -2.73 -17.11 -33.82
CA HIS A 117 -2.66 -17.68 -35.16
C HIS A 117 -2.80 -19.20 -35.08
N ALA A 118 -3.93 -19.73 -35.52
CA ALA A 118 -4.13 -21.17 -35.71
C ALA A 118 -3.58 -21.60 -37.08
N THR A 119 -3.51 -22.92 -37.31
CA THR A 119 -3.12 -23.47 -38.63
C THR A 119 -4.11 -23.05 -39.74
N THR A 120 -5.33 -22.71 -39.38
CA THR A 120 -6.43 -22.33 -40.29
C THR A 120 -6.54 -20.82 -40.52
N GLY A 121 -5.80 -19.99 -39.78
CA GLY A 121 -5.85 -18.54 -39.83
C GLY A 121 -5.84 -17.90 -38.44
N ILE A 122 -6.05 -16.58 -38.39
CA ILE A 122 -6.18 -15.84 -37.13
C ILE A 122 -7.52 -16.21 -36.50
N ARG A 123 -7.52 -16.52 -35.21
CA ARG A 123 -8.72 -16.76 -34.41
C ARG A 123 -8.77 -15.79 -33.23
N ASN A 124 -9.98 -15.40 -32.85
CA ASN A 124 -10.26 -14.51 -31.74
C ASN A 124 -11.35 -15.14 -30.86
N ILE A 125 -10.97 -15.51 -29.64
CA ILE A 125 -11.88 -16.13 -28.68
C ILE A 125 -12.00 -15.23 -27.47
N TRP A 126 -13.22 -14.88 -27.11
CA TRP A 126 -13.52 -14.09 -25.93
C TRP A 126 -14.39 -14.88 -24.96
N ALA A 127 -14.18 -14.65 -23.67
CA ALA A 127 -15.06 -15.11 -22.61
C ALA A 127 -15.26 -13.98 -21.61
N MET A 128 -16.50 -13.79 -21.19
CA MET A 128 -16.91 -12.81 -20.21
C MET A 128 -17.72 -13.51 -19.13
N ALA A 129 -17.28 -13.39 -17.87
CA ALA A 129 -18.10 -13.77 -16.73
C ALA A 129 -18.40 -12.52 -15.92
N GLN A 130 -19.57 -11.96 -16.18
CA GLN A 130 -20.22 -10.97 -15.33
C GLN A 130 -21.49 -11.57 -14.74
N HIS A 131 -21.92 -11.07 -13.59
CA HIS A 131 -23.15 -11.55 -12.96
C HIS A 131 -24.41 -11.38 -13.85
N ALA A 132 -24.43 -10.30 -14.63
CA ALA A 132 -25.54 -9.95 -15.51
C ALA A 132 -25.06 -9.35 -16.85
N ASP A 133 -25.99 -9.14 -17.77
CA ASP A 133 -25.76 -8.52 -19.10
C ASP A 133 -26.73 -7.37 -19.39
N LEU A 134 -27.25 -6.71 -18.35
CA LEU A 134 -28.28 -5.67 -18.42
C LEU A 134 -29.67 -6.16 -18.87
N VAL A 135 -29.83 -7.43 -19.24
CA VAL A 135 -31.11 -8.02 -19.70
C VAL A 135 -31.55 -9.17 -18.78
N ASP A 136 -30.65 -10.09 -18.45
CA ASP A 136 -30.87 -11.18 -17.49
C ASP A 136 -29.61 -11.40 -16.63
N TYR A 137 -29.67 -12.33 -15.69
CA TYR A 137 -28.56 -12.62 -14.77
C TYR A 137 -28.45 -14.11 -14.47
N GLY A 138 -27.28 -14.52 -13.96
CA GLY A 138 -26.98 -15.90 -13.59
C GLY A 138 -26.86 -16.84 -14.80
N LYS A 139 -27.31 -18.09 -14.63
CA LYS A 139 -27.21 -19.22 -15.59
C LYS A 139 -25.79 -19.75 -15.76
N ASP A 140 -25.68 -20.94 -16.33
CA ASP A 140 -24.38 -21.49 -16.73
C ASP A 140 -23.84 -20.75 -17.97
N TRP A 141 -22.63 -21.08 -18.41
CA TRP A 141 -22.00 -20.48 -19.59
C TRP A 141 -22.89 -20.56 -20.84
N ILE A 142 -23.01 -19.41 -21.52
CA ILE A 142 -23.76 -19.23 -22.74
C ILE A 142 -22.78 -19.09 -23.91
N ARG A 143 -22.90 -19.96 -24.92
CA ARG A 143 -22.19 -19.78 -26.19
C ARG A 143 -22.99 -18.89 -27.12
N VAL A 144 -22.35 -17.81 -27.58
CA VAL A 144 -22.81 -16.99 -28.70
C VAL A 144 -22.23 -17.57 -29.98
N ASP A 145 -23.06 -17.74 -31.00
CA ASP A 145 -22.61 -18.25 -32.29
C ASP A 145 -23.59 -17.82 -33.40
N SER A 146 -23.03 -17.32 -34.49
CA SER A 146 -23.73 -16.81 -35.67
C SER A 146 -24.50 -17.89 -36.43
N SER A 147 -24.13 -19.17 -36.31
CA SER A 147 -24.85 -20.28 -36.93
C SER A 147 -26.20 -20.60 -36.25
N TYR A 148 -26.46 -20.04 -35.06
CA TYR A 148 -27.74 -20.25 -34.36
C TYR A 148 -28.92 -19.51 -35.01
N GLY A 149 -28.65 -18.53 -35.88
CA GLY A 149 -29.68 -17.84 -36.66
C GLY A 149 -30.52 -16.83 -35.87
N TYR A 150 -30.10 -16.49 -34.65
CA TYR A 150 -30.78 -15.54 -33.77
C TYR A 150 -29.84 -14.78 -32.82
N SER A 151 -28.52 -14.97 -32.88
CA SER A 151 -27.56 -14.38 -31.94
C SER A 151 -27.56 -12.84 -32.00
N GLY A 152 -27.68 -12.27 -33.20
CA GLY A 152 -27.51 -10.84 -33.46
C GLY A 152 -26.39 -10.63 -34.48
N ALA A 153 -25.32 -11.42 -34.37
CA ALA A 153 -24.24 -11.56 -35.33
C ALA A 153 -24.62 -12.39 -36.59
N LEU A 154 -24.15 -11.96 -37.77
CA LEU A 154 -24.25 -12.71 -39.03
C LEU A 154 -22.97 -13.48 -39.36
N THR A 155 -21.86 -13.13 -38.71
CA THR A 155 -20.53 -13.73 -38.90
C THR A 155 -19.82 -13.91 -37.55
N GLU A 156 -18.84 -14.80 -37.50
CA GLU A 156 -18.01 -15.05 -36.29
C GLU A 156 -17.35 -13.77 -35.75
N ALA A 157 -16.97 -12.83 -36.64
CA ALA A 157 -16.33 -11.57 -36.26
C ALA A 157 -17.30 -10.53 -35.66
N GLU A 158 -18.62 -10.73 -35.82
CA GLU A 158 -19.65 -9.84 -35.27
C GLU A 158 -20.19 -10.35 -33.92
N GLU A 159 -19.77 -11.54 -33.47
CA GLU A 159 -20.22 -12.13 -32.22
C GLU A 159 -19.65 -11.36 -31.02
N ASP A 160 -20.53 -10.83 -30.19
CA ASP A 160 -20.14 -10.06 -29.00
C ASP A 160 -20.93 -10.46 -27.72
N PRO A 161 -20.49 -10.05 -26.52
CA PRO A 161 -21.18 -10.40 -25.28
C PRO A 161 -22.59 -9.83 -25.10
N LYS A 162 -23.07 -8.93 -25.96
CA LYS A 162 -24.46 -8.42 -25.93
C LYS A 162 -25.43 -9.39 -26.60
N ASP A 163 -24.94 -10.23 -27.50
CA ASP A 163 -25.75 -11.21 -28.23
C ASP A 163 -26.37 -12.28 -27.33
N VAL A 164 -27.48 -12.87 -27.79
CA VAL A 164 -28.09 -14.05 -27.15
C VAL A 164 -27.42 -15.34 -27.61
N GLY A 165 -27.44 -16.37 -26.76
CA GLY A 165 -26.78 -17.63 -27.08
C GLY A 165 -27.52 -18.88 -26.61
N LYS A 166 -26.80 -20.00 -26.54
CA LYS A 166 -27.26 -21.27 -25.95
C LYS A 166 -26.44 -21.62 -24.72
N ILE A 167 -27.09 -22.13 -23.68
CA ILE A 167 -26.41 -22.70 -22.51
C ILE A 167 -25.57 -23.90 -22.96
N ILE A 168 -24.26 -23.87 -22.69
CA ILE A 168 -23.32 -24.90 -23.16
C ILE A 168 -23.67 -26.28 -22.59
N SER A 169 -24.02 -26.35 -21.30
CA SER A 169 -24.28 -27.62 -20.61
C SER A 169 -25.61 -28.29 -20.98
N THR A 170 -26.58 -27.54 -21.53
CA THR A 170 -27.94 -28.05 -21.82
C THR A 170 -28.38 -27.89 -23.28
N GLY A 171 -27.75 -27.00 -24.03
CA GLY A 171 -28.15 -26.59 -25.39
C GLY A 171 -29.37 -25.66 -25.44
N GLU A 172 -29.90 -25.21 -24.30
CA GLU A 172 -31.08 -24.34 -24.24
C GLU A 172 -30.77 -22.92 -24.75
N GLY A 173 -31.58 -22.38 -25.67
CA GLY A 173 -31.48 -21.00 -26.17
C GLY A 173 -32.63 -20.62 -27.12
N PRO A 174 -32.76 -19.34 -27.51
CA PRO A 174 -31.93 -18.20 -27.12
C PRO A 174 -32.10 -17.79 -25.64
N VAL A 175 -31.00 -17.49 -24.97
CA VAL A 175 -30.98 -16.94 -23.61
C VAL A 175 -29.98 -15.79 -23.47
N ASN A 176 -30.28 -14.88 -22.53
CA ASN A 176 -29.38 -13.85 -22.02
C ASN A 176 -28.77 -14.26 -20.66
N GLY A 177 -27.72 -13.57 -20.23
CA GLY A 177 -26.99 -13.77 -18.97
C GLY A 177 -25.55 -13.27 -19.09
N GLY A 178 -24.90 -12.90 -17.98
CA GLY A 178 -23.59 -12.25 -18.04
C GLY A 178 -22.38 -13.18 -18.28
N ARG A 179 -22.60 -14.50 -18.33
CA ARG A 179 -21.56 -15.53 -18.56
C ARG A 179 -21.59 -16.00 -20.01
N LYS A 180 -20.83 -15.33 -20.89
CA LYS A 180 -20.88 -15.53 -22.34
C LYS A 180 -19.50 -15.79 -22.94
N THR A 181 -19.46 -16.52 -24.05
CA THR A 181 -18.26 -16.80 -24.83
C THR A 181 -18.64 -17.08 -26.28
N ASN A 182 -17.76 -16.80 -27.24
CA ASN A 182 -17.90 -17.33 -28.62
C ASN A 182 -17.26 -18.72 -28.79
N GLY A 183 -16.32 -19.08 -27.91
CA GLY A 183 -15.79 -20.45 -27.79
C GLY A 183 -16.56 -21.35 -26.81
N THR A 184 -15.81 -22.07 -25.97
CA THR A 184 -16.35 -22.87 -24.85
C THR A 184 -15.70 -22.46 -23.55
N ALA A 185 -16.50 -22.34 -22.49
CA ALA A 185 -16.01 -22.14 -21.13
C ALA A 185 -16.65 -23.14 -20.17
N ILE A 186 -15.83 -23.69 -19.28
CA ILE A 186 -16.25 -24.65 -18.23
C ILE A 186 -15.61 -24.23 -16.92
N THR A 187 -16.39 -24.17 -15.85
CA THR A 187 -15.92 -23.72 -14.54
C THR A 187 -15.99 -24.81 -13.48
N ASP A 188 -14.88 -25.03 -12.80
CA ASP A 188 -14.77 -25.95 -11.66
C ASP A 188 -15.50 -25.43 -10.43
N ASP A 189 -15.85 -26.32 -9.50
CA ASP A 189 -16.44 -25.92 -8.22
C ASP A 189 -15.46 -25.12 -7.34
N ILE A 190 -16.01 -24.28 -6.46
CA ILE A 190 -15.22 -23.46 -5.54
C ILE A 190 -14.39 -24.38 -4.64
N ARG A 191 -13.07 -24.17 -4.64
CA ARG A 191 -12.16 -24.89 -3.74
C ARG A 191 -11.70 -23.99 -2.60
N VAL A 192 -12.21 -24.23 -1.40
CA VAL A 192 -11.67 -23.61 -0.18
C VAL A 192 -10.31 -24.22 0.16
N LEU A 193 -9.27 -23.39 0.15
CA LEU A 193 -7.89 -23.79 0.46
C LEU A 193 -7.57 -23.60 1.94
N TYR A 194 -8.16 -22.58 2.57
CA TYR A 194 -7.98 -22.28 3.99
C TYR A 194 -9.20 -21.54 4.54
N ASN A 195 -9.63 -21.87 5.76
CA ASN A 195 -10.68 -21.15 6.46
C ASN A 195 -10.39 -21.14 7.96
N GLY A 196 -9.65 -20.13 8.41
CA GLY A 196 -9.31 -19.92 9.81
C GLY A 196 -10.09 -18.78 10.45
N PRO A 197 -9.82 -18.48 11.74
CA PRO A 197 -10.52 -17.44 12.48
C PRO A 197 -10.37 -16.04 11.87
N ARG A 198 -9.19 -15.70 11.35
CA ARG A 198 -8.87 -14.36 10.80
C ARG A 198 -8.59 -14.34 9.30
N MET A 199 -8.58 -15.48 8.62
CA MET A 199 -8.22 -15.52 7.20
C MET A 199 -8.98 -16.62 6.49
N PHE A 200 -9.39 -16.32 5.26
CA PHE A 200 -10.06 -17.23 4.35
C PHE A 200 -9.36 -17.18 2.99
N ILE A 201 -9.15 -18.36 2.38
CA ILE A 201 -8.57 -18.50 1.07
C ILE A 201 -9.38 -19.50 0.26
N ALA A 202 -9.85 -19.09 -0.92
CA ALA A 202 -10.53 -19.97 -1.87
C ALA A 202 -9.99 -19.75 -3.29
N ARG A 203 -10.24 -20.74 -4.15
CA ARG A 203 -9.82 -20.72 -5.54
C ARG A 203 -10.96 -21.15 -6.46
N THR A 204 -11.08 -20.46 -7.59
CA THR A 204 -11.94 -20.84 -8.71
C THR A 204 -11.10 -21.01 -9.98
N VAL A 205 -11.58 -21.84 -10.91
CA VAL A 205 -10.89 -22.14 -12.16
C VAL A 205 -11.93 -22.19 -13.29
N THR A 206 -11.71 -21.38 -14.32
CA THR A 206 -12.44 -21.46 -15.58
C THR A 206 -11.49 -21.91 -16.67
N HIS A 207 -11.88 -22.93 -17.41
CA HIS A 207 -11.18 -23.48 -18.56
C HIS A 207 -11.81 -22.92 -19.84
N ILE A 208 -10.99 -22.32 -20.70
CA ILE A 208 -11.44 -21.71 -21.96
C ILE A 208 -10.87 -22.50 -23.13
N TYR A 209 -11.76 -22.78 -24.08
CA TYR A 209 -11.46 -23.52 -25.29
C TYR A 209 -11.94 -22.73 -26.51
N ASP A 210 -11.24 -22.91 -27.61
CA ASP A 210 -11.75 -22.59 -28.94
C ASP A 210 -12.71 -23.68 -29.40
N TRP A 211 -13.74 -23.26 -30.13
CA TRP A 211 -14.77 -24.14 -30.65
C TRP A 211 -15.11 -23.75 -32.09
N ASP A 212 -15.31 -24.77 -32.91
CA ASP A 212 -15.82 -24.64 -34.28
C ASP A 212 -16.86 -25.76 -34.49
N PRO A 213 -18.02 -25.48 -35.11
CA PRO A 213 -19.07 -26.47 -35.34
C PRO A 213 -18.62 -27.65 -36.22
N SER A 214 -17.54 -27.52 -36.98
CA SER A 214 -16.94 -28.57 -37.80
C SER A 214 -15.97 -29.49 -37.05
N TRP A 215 -15.56 -29.13 -35.82
CA TRP A 215 -14.61 -29.90 -35.04
C TRP A 215 -15.31 -30.96 -34.18
N SER A 216 -14.60 -32.06 -33.93
CA SER A 216 -15.09 -33.14 -33.06
C SER A 216 -14.84 -32.88 -31.58
N GLU A 217 -13.89 -32.00 -31.25
CA GLU A 217 -13.44 -31.68 -29.90
C GLU A 217 -13.05 -30.20 -29.83
N ASP A 218 -13.26 -29.59 -28.67
CA ASP A 218 -12.91 -28.19 -28.38
C ASP A 218 -11.41 -28.08 -28.06
N GLU A 219 -10.72 -27.10 -28.63
CA GLU A 219 -9.27 -26.96 -28.46
C GLU A 219 -8.95 -26.09 -27.23
N PRO A 220 -8.22 -26.60 -26.21
CA PRO A 220 -7.93 -25.83 -25.00
C PRO A 220 -7.02 -24.63 -25.29
N LEU A 221 -7.32 -23.49 -24.67
CA LEU A 221 -6.54 -22.25 -24.81
C LEU A 221 -5.85 -21.88 -23.50
N VAL A 222 -6.65 -21.50 -22.51
CA VAL A 222 -6.15 -20.95 -21.24
C VAL A 222 -7.01 -21.38 -20.06
N ASN A 223 -6.40 -21.36 -18.88
CA ASN A 223 -7.10 -21.45 -17.60
C ASN A 223 -7.05 -20.10 -16.90
N VAL A 224 -8.21 -19.60 -16.49
CA VAL A 224 -8.38 -18.40 -15.66
C VAL A 224 -8.55 -18.87 -14.22
N VAL A 225 -7.57 -18.56 -13.36
CA VAL A 225 -7.55 -19.02 -11.98
C VAL A 225 -7.62 -17.84 -11.03
N PHE A 226 -8.70 -17.71 -10.28
CA PHE A 226 -8.81 -16.68 -9.23
C PHE A 226 -8.50 -17.31 -7.88
N THR A 227 -7.65 -16.68 -7.10
CA THR A 227 -7.41 -17.00 -5.69
C THR A 227 -7.82 -15.80 -4.85
N TYR A 228 -8.88 -15.97 -4.08
CA TYR A 228 -9.39 -14.99 -3.14
C TYR A 228 -8.68 -15.16 -1.80
N ILE A 229 -8.15 -14.08 -1.25
CA ILE A 229 -7.54 -14.02 0.08
C ILE A 229 -8.28 -12.92 0.84
N PHE A 230 -9.10 -13.33 1.81
CA PHE A 230 -9.82 -12.42 2.67
C PHE A 230 -9.25 -12.49 4.09
N ASN A 231 -8.54 -11.43 4.49
CA ASN A 231 -8.21 -11.23 5.89
C ASN A 231 -9.46 -10.70 6.61
N LYS A 232 -10.10 -11.57 7.39
CA LYS A 232 -11.41 -11.30 8.01
C LYS A 232 -11.37 -10.12 8.99
N VAL A 233 -10.19 -9.65 9.39
CA VAL A 233 -10.00 -8.48 10.25
C VAL A 233 -9.55 -7.24 9.49
N LYS A 234 -9.77 -7.21 8.18
CA LYS A 234 -9.49 -6.09 7.29
C LYS A 234 -10.75 -5.76 6.50
N LYS A 235 -10.76 -4.60 5.85
CA LYS A 235 -11.88 -4.13 5.04
C LYS A 235 -11.61 -4.31 3.55
N GLU A 236 -10.86 -5.36 3.22
CA GLU A 236 -10.44 -5.64 1.85
C GLU A 236 -10.31 -7.14 1.55
N VAL A 237 -10.38 -7.47 0.27
CA VAL A 237 -10.18 -8.80 -0.30
C VAL A 237 -9.13 -8.70 -1.41
N ILE A 238 -8.10 -9.53 -1.32
CA ILE A 238 -7.09 -9.64 -2.38
C ILE A 238 -7.54 -10.74 -3.33
N VAL A 239 -7.55 -10.44 -4.63
CA VAL A 239 -7.86 -11.41 -5.67
C VAL A 239 -6.67 -11.51 -6.62
N ILE A 240 -5.98 -12.66 -6.55
CA ILE A 240 -4.89 -13.02 -7.46
C ILE A 240 -5.51 -13.74 -8.67
N LYS A 241 -5.20 -13.28 -9.86
CA LYS A 241 -5.63 -13.85 -11.14
C LYS A 241 -4.43 -14.41 -11.86
N ASP A 242 -4.33 -15.72 -11.95
CA ASP A 242 -3.35 -16.36 -12.83
C ASP A 242 -4.04 -16.76 -14.13
N ILE A 243 -3.56 -16.23 -15.26
CA ILE A 243 -3.96 -16.65 -16.60
C ILE A 243 -2.87 -17.59 -17.13
N LYS A 244 -3.23 -18.85 -17.40
CA LYS A 244 -2.26 -19.91 -17.70
C LYS A 244 -2.55 -20.53 -19.05
N GLU A 245 -1.53 -20.64 -19.89
CA GLU A 245 -1.57 -21.39 -21.14
C GLU A 245 -1.91 -22.86 -20.88
N ALA A 246 -2.83 -23.41 -21.66
CA ALA A 246 -3.37 -24.77 -21.48
C ALA A 246 -3.41 -25.59 -22.78
N THR A 247 -2.81 -25.10 -23.86
CA THR A 247 -2.98 -25.65 -25.20
C THR A 247 -2.37 -27.04 -25.39
N THR A 248 -2.82 -27.74 -26.42
CA THR A 248 -2.15 -28.95 -26.91
C THR A 248 -1.03 -28.61 -27.93
N LYS A 249 -0.61 -29.55 -28.76
CA LYS A 249 0.52 -29.36 -29.67
C LYS A 249 0.05 -28.56 -30.91
N PHE A 250 0.79 -27.51 -31.29
CA PHE A 250 0.57 -26.71 -32.51
C PHE A 250 -0.73 -25.87 -32.53
N VAL A 251 -1.17 -25.38 -31.37
CA VAL A 251 -2.33 -24.47 -31.28
C VAL A 251 -1.90 -23.02 -31.53
N PHE A 252 -0.99 -22.50 -30.71
CA PHE A 252 -0.44 -21.15 -30.87
C PHE A 252 0.66 -21.11 -31.93
N GLY A 253 0.33 -20.52 -33.08
CA GLY A 253 1.27 -20.18 -34.14
C GLY A 253 2.00 -18.86 -33.89
N GLN A 254 2.74 -18.42 -34.89
CA GLN A 254 3.57 -17.22 -34.83
C GLN A 254 2.72 -15.94 -34.81
N VAL A 255 2.92 -15.11 -33.79
CA VAL A 255 2.32 -13.77 -33.66
C VAL A 255 3.45 -12.75 -33.52
N GLU A 256 3.26 -11.57 -34.12
CA GLU A 256 4.14 -10.43 -33.95
C GLU A 256 3.75 -9.67 -32.68
N VAL A 257 4.72 -9.29 -31.86
CA VAL A 257 4.50 -8.64 -30.56
C VAL A 257 5.45 -7.45 -30.41
N PRO A 258 5.00 -6.33 -29.84
CA PRO A 258 5.84 -5.15 -29.68
C PRO A 258 6.94 -5.39 -28.64
N LEU A 259 8.12 -4.83 -28.85
CA LEU A 259 9.22 -4.71 -27.89
C LEU A 259 9.43 -3.22 -27.55
N ASP A 260 10.64 -2.85 -27.12
CA ASP A 260 11.03 -1.46 -26.87
C ASP A 260 11.28 -0.71 -28.20
N ASP A 261 11.13 0.62 -28.22
CA ASP A 261 11.49 1.50 -29.35
C ASP A 261 11.01 1.04 -30.76
N ASP A 262 9.72 0.67 -30.91
CA ASP A 262 9.09 0.20 -32.15
C ASP A 262 9.61 -1.15 -32.70
N ASP A 263 10.52 -1.83 -32.00
CA ASP A 263 10.94 -3.18 -32.38
C ASP A 263 9.81 -4.21 -32.20
N THR A 264 9.90 -5.31 -32.94
CA THR A 264 8.96 -6.42 -32.81
C THR A 264 9.68 -7.76 -32.64
N ALA A 265 9.03 -8.66 -31.90
CA ALA A 265 9.41 -10.06 -31.83
C ALA A 265 8.34 -10.92 -32.50
N THR A 266 8.74 -12.05 -33.08
CA THR A 266 7.81 -13.09 -33.53
C THR A 266 7.87 -14.26 -32.55
N VAL A 267 6.76 -14.55 -31.88
CA VAL A 267 6.68 -15.61 -30.87
C VAL A 267 5.54 -16.57 -31.20
N ASN A 268 5.69 -17.84 -30.80
CA ASN A 268 4.57 -18.79 -30.86
C ASN A 268 3.72 -18.63 -29.59
N GLY A 269 2.62 -17.89 -29.69
CA GLY A 269 1.83 -17.49 -28.53
C GLY A 269 0.45 -16.94 -28.88
N ALA A 270 -0.23 -16.44 -27.84
CA ALA A 270 -1.49 -15.72 -27.94
C ALA A 270 -1.36 -14.35 -27.28
N ILE A 271 -1.92 -13.33 -27.92
CA ILE A 271 -2.12 -12.01 -27.32
C ILE A 271 -3.39 -12.10 -26.47
N ILE A 272 -3.27 -11.70 -25.22
CA ILE A 272 -4.34 -11.72 -24.24
C ILE A 272 -4.62 -10.29 -23.79
N GLN A 273 -5.87 -9.87 -23.89
CA GLN A 273 -6.40 -8.71 -23.16
C GLN A 273 -7.29 -9.25 -22.05
N PHE A 274 -6.91 -9.03 -20.80
CA PHE A 274 -7.66 -9.54 -19.64
C PHE A 274 -7.93 -8.41 -18.67
N SER A 275 -9.20 -8.19 -18.34
CA SER A 275 -9.63 -7.15 -17.43
C SER A 275 -10.51 -7.67 -16.32
N ASN A 276 -10.33 -7.08 -15.13
CA ASN A 276 -11.41 -7.06 -14.16
C ASN A 276 -12.26 -5.84 -14.42
N ARG A 277 -13.56 -6.00 -14.22
CA ARG A 277 -14.53 -4.96 -14.50
C ARG A 277 -15.73 -5.05 -13.58
N GLY A 278 -16.31 -3.92 -13.23
CA GLY A 278 -17.53 -3.90 -12.42
C GLY A 278 -18.01 -2.50 -12.07
N GLU A 279 -19.31 -2.43 -11.83
CA GLU A 279 -20.05 -1.28 -11.34
C GLU A 279 -19.87 -1.14 -9.83
N TRP A 280 -19.74 0.09 -9.33
CA TRP A 280 -19.54 0.39 -7.91
C TRP A 280 -20.71 1.15 -7.30
N ASP A 281 -21.61 0.40 -6.66
CA ASP A 281 -22.88 0.90 -6.11
C ASP A 281 -22.80 1.39 -4.65
N ILE A 282 -21.76 2.16 -4.31
CA ILE A 282 -21.51 2.58 -2.90
C ILE A 282 -22.18 3.90 -2.50
N GLY A 283 -22.76 4.63 -3.46
CA GLY A 283 -23.48 5.88 -3.22
C GLY A 283 -24.72 5.71 -2.31
N PRO A 284 -25.37 6.81 -1.91
CA PRO A 284 -26.58 6.74 -1.11
C PRO A 284 -27.70 5.99 -1.85
N ALA A 285 -28.51 5.24 -1.09
CA ALA A 285 -29.62 4.48 -1.66
C ALA A 285 -30.55 5.38 -2.51
N ASN A 286 -31.11 4.79 -3.56
CA ASN A 286 -31.94 5.40 -4.62
C ASN A 286 -31.17 6.09 -5.75
N THR A 287 -29.99 6.67 -5.49
CA THR A 287 -29.20 7.37 -6.51
C THR A 287 -27.90 6.66 -6.84
N TYR A 288 -27.28 5.99 -5.86
CA TYR A 288 -26.02 5.24 -6.01
C TYR A 288 -24.89 6.06 -6.64
N ASP A 289 -24.98 7.37 -6.50
CA ASP A 289 -24.08 8.33 -7.10
C ASP A 289 -22.77 8.42 -6.31
N SER A 290 -21.66 8.44 -7.04
CA SER A 290 -20.32 8.51 -6.51
C SER A 290 -19.41 9.34 -7.42
N TYR A 291 -18.34 9.87 -6.83
CA TYR A 291 -17.18 10.41 -7.54
C TYR A 291 -16.16 9.28 -7.72
N VAL A 292 -15.34 9.33 -8.77
CA VAL A 292 -14.29 8.33 -8.96
C VAL A 292 -13.07 8.91 -9.65
N HIS A 293 -11.91 8.58 -9.11
CA HIS A 293 -10.64 8.88 -9.75
C HIS A 293 -9.78 7.63 -9.89
N PHE A 294 -9.19 7.43 -11.07
CA PHE A 294 -8.21 6.40 -11.35
C PHE A 294 -6.79 6.97 -11.27
N TYR A 295 -6.15 6.76 -10.13
CA TYR A 295 -4.77 7.12 -9.92
C TYR A 295 -3.83 6.11 -10.60
N ARG A 296 -2.98 6.61 -11.48
CA ARG A 296 -1.97 5.86 -12.21
C ARG A 296 -0.58 6.15 -11.68
N ALA A 297 0.09 5.11 -11.20
CA ALA A 297 1.42 5.26 -10.63
C ALA A 297 2.45 5.88 -11.58
N ALA A 298 2.23 5.97 -12.90
CA ALA A 298 3.12 6.67 -13.82
C ALA A 298 3.18 8.20 -13.61
N ILE A 299 2.14 8.82 -13.08
CA ILE A 299 2.02 10.29 -12.95
C ILE A 299 2.80 10.76 -11.71
N PRO A 300 3.74 11.72 -11.82
CA PRO A 300 4.55 12.19 -10.69
C PRO A 300 3.74 12.69 -9.48
N ALA A 301 2.61 13.35 -9.72
CA ALA A 301 1.73 13.82 -8.66
C ALA A 301 1.13 12.66 -7.85
N GLU A 302 0.67 11.61 -8.51
CA GLU A 302 0.05 10.44 -7.87
C GLU A 302 1.11 9.52 -7.23
N LYS A 303 2.31 9.43 -7.81
CA LYS A 303 3.48 8.83 -7.13
C LYS A 303 3.75 9.51 -5.80
N ALA A 304 3.66 10.84 -5.74
CA ALA A 304 3.85 11.60 -4.51
C ALA A 304 2.76 11.29 -3.46
N MET A 305 1.62 10.71 -3.88
CA MET A 305 0.57 10.22 -2.99
C MET A 305 0.84 8.80 -2.45
N GLY A 306 1.83 8.08 -2.98
CA GLY A 306 2.33 6.80 -2.43
C GLY A 306 2.09 5.56 -3.30
N LEU A 307 1.78 5.71 -4.60
CA LEU A 307 1.53 4.59 -5.50
C LEU A 307 2.81 3.91 -5.98
N THR A 308 3.52 3.29 -5.05
CA THR A 308 4.74 2.51 -5.28
C THR A 308 4.65 1.19 -4.53
N THR A 309 5.31 0.15 -5.01
CA THR A 309 5.38 -1.13 -4.33
C THR A 309 6.79 -1.71 -4.35
N VAL A 310 7.11 -2.53 -3.35
CA VAL A 310 8.33 -3.36 -3.35
C VAL A 310 8.28 -4.46 -4.43
N TYR A 311 7.11 -4.76 -5.00
CA TYR A 311 6.93 -5.78 -6.04
C TYR A 311 7.24 -5.22 -7.44
N ASN A 312 8.53 -5.24 -7.77
CA ASN A 312 9.04 -4.86 -9.09
C ASN A 312 9.14 -6.06 -10.05
N LYS A 313 9.80 -5.89 -11.20
CA LYS A 313 10.03 -6.93 -12.23
C LYS A 313 10.56 -8.27 -11.71
N HIS A 314 11.22 -8.31 -10.54
CA HIS A 314 11.72 -9.56 -9.97
C HIS A 314 10.63 -10.44 -9.34
N TYR A 315 9.43 -9.90 -9.14
CA TYR A 315 8.27 -10.60 -8.60
C TYR A 315 7.30 -11.09 -9.69
N HIS A 316 7.62 -10.87 -10.97
CA HIS A 316 6.73 -11.20 -12.07
C HIS A 316 7.47 -11.96 -13.18
N LEU A 317 6.79 -12.94 -13.78
CA LEU A 317 7.39 -13.82 -14.81
C LEU A 317 7.15 -13.32 -16.23
N ASN A 318 6.10 -12.52 -16.44
CA ASN A 318 5.67 -12.11 -17.77
C ASN A 318 5.04 -10.70 -17.72
N PRO A 319 5.76 -9.62 -18.10
CA PRO A 319 5.20 -8.28 -17.97
C PRO A 319 4.12 -7.99 -19.02
N THR A 320 3.36 -6.91 -18.82
CA THR A 320 2.42 -6.40 -19.83
C THR A 320 3.14 -5.98 -21.13
N LEU A 321 2.38 -5.80 -22.22
CA LEU A 321 2.88 -5.37 -23.52
C LEU A 321 3.38 -3.92 -23.52
N TYR A 322 4.38 -3.66 -24.35
CA TYR A 322 4.74 -2.30 -24.72
C TYR A 322 3.60 -1.68 -25.55
N PRO A 323 3.28 -0.39 -25.35
CA PRO A 323 2.38 0.33 -26.23
C PRO A 323 2.91 0.34 -27.67
N ALA A 324 2.08 -0.01 -28.64
CA ALA A 324 2.44 0.04 -30.05
C ALA A 324 1.24 0.42 -30.91
N THR A 325 1.39 1.50 -31.69
CA THR A 325 0.30 2.09 -32.48
C THR A 325 -0.26 1.15 -33.55
N TRP A 326 0.56 0.24 -34.08
CA TRP A 326 0.14 -0.74 -35.08
C TRP A 326 -0.73 -1.87 -34.50
N LEU A 327 -0.56 -2.18 -33.21
CA LEU A 327 -1.37 -3.17 -32.50
C LEU A 327 -2.60 -2.50 -31.86
N GLY A 328 -2.45 -1.28 -31.36
CA GLY A 328 -3.55 -0.41 -30.93
C GLY A 328 -4.26 -0.79 -29.63
N ILE A 329 -3.81 -1.85 -28.93
CA ILE A 329 -4.49 -2.34 -27.71
C ILE A 329 -3.98 -1.65 -26.43
N SER A 330 -2.66 -1.58 -26.23
CA SER A 330 -2.09 -1.12 -24.95
C SER A 330 -1.75 0.36 -24.94
N SER A 331 -2.22 1.06 -23.90
CA SER A 331 -1.78 2.43 -23.60
C SER A 331 -0.53 2.50 -22.73
N TYR A 332 -0.26 1.45 -21.97
CA TYR A 332 0.87 1.38 -21.04
C TYR A 332 1.53 0.02 -20.93
N GLY A 333 2.81 0.07 -20.62
CA GLY A 333 3.62 -1.09 -20.29
C GLY A 333 5.03 -0.95 -20.85
N PRO A 334 5.90 -1.92 -20.59
CA PRO A 334 5.66 -3.14 -19.83
C PRO A 334 5.65 -2.89 -18.31
N GLN A 335 4.80 -3.60 -17.58
CA GLN A 335 4.75 -3.59 -16.11
C GLN A 335 4.70 -5.03 -15.56
N PRO A 336 5.35 -5.31 -14.41
CA PRO A 336 6.05 -4.36 -13.56
C PRO A 336 7.47 -4.04 -14.07
N SER A 337 7.89 -2.79 -13.91
CA SER A 337 9.24 -2.32 -14.30
C SER A 337 10.29 -2.56 -13.18
N THR A 338 11.49 -1.97 -13.31
CA THR A 338 12.49 -1.95 -12.22
C THR A 338 11.99 -1.23 -10.97
N ILE A 339 11.09 -0.26 -11.14
CA ILE A 339 10.36 0.41 -10.08
C ILE A 339 9.00 -0.29 -9.97
N GLY A 340 8.70 -0.85 -8.79
CA GLY A 340 7.42 -1.49 -8.54
C GLY A 340 6.32 -0.43 -8.38
N GLN A 341 5.22 -0.63 -9.12
CA GLN A 341 4.11 0.31 -9.20
C GLN A 341 2.78 -0.45 -9.23
N PHE A 342 1.73 0.16 -8.69
CA PHE A 342 0.35 -0.32 -8.72
C PHE A 342 -0.58 0.86 -8.96
N ASP A 343 -1.70 0.64 -9.64
CA ASP A 343 -2.70 1.69 -9.92
C ASP A 343 -3.90 1.55 -8.98
N LEU A 344 -4.70 2.60 -8.83
CA LEU A 344 -5.79 2.66 -7.86
C LEU A 344 -7.01 3.38 -8.45
N ALA A 345 -8.14 2.70 -8.56
CA ALA A 345 -9.43 3.37 -8.68
C ALA A 345 -10.00 3.59 -7.27
N GLN A 346 -10.24 4.84 -6.89
CA GLN A 346 -10.92 5.20 -5.64
C GLN A 346 -12.29 5.77 -5.95
N ILE A 347 -13.32 5.25 -5.29
CA ILE A 347 -14.71 5.65 -5.45
C ILE A 347 -15.14 6.33 -4.16
N VAL A 348 -15.61 7.57 -4.23
CA VAL A 348 -16.11 8.33 -3.07
C VAL A 348 -17.62 8.46 -3.18
N ALA A 349 -18.37 7.87 -2.26
CA ALA A 349 -19.83 8.00 -2.25
C ALA A 349 -20.23 9.49 -2.21
N SER A 350 -21.29 9.90 -2.92
CA SER A 350 -21.67 11.32 -3.01
C SER A 350 -22.06 11.94 -1.66
N ASP A 351 -22.55 11.12 -0.73
CA ASP A 351 -22.84 11.52 0.66
C ASP A 351 -21.58 11.59 1.56
N ARG A 352 -20.42 11.28 0.98
CA ARG A 352 -19.09 11.26 1.60
C ARG A 352 -18.99 10.40 2.85
N LYS A 353 -19.83 9.37 3.00
CA LYS A 353 -19.73 8.46 4.14
C LYS A 353 -18.74 7.35 3.93
N TYR A 354 -18.55 6.93 2.69
CA TYR A 354 -17.79 5.74 2.34
C TYR A 354 -16.84 5.96 1.17
N VAL A 355 -15.76 5.20 1.19
CA VAL A 355 -14.80 5.08 0.10
C VAL A 355 -14.68 3.62 -0.30
N GLY A 356 -14.88 3.32 -1.58
CA GLY A 356 -14.56 2.04 -2.19
C GLY A 356 -13.25 2.13 -2.96
N TRP A 357 -12.57 1.01 -3.18
CA TRP A 357 -11.38 1.00 -4.03
C TRP A 357 -11.12 -0.32 -4.74
N ALA A 358 -10.47 -0.21 -5.89
CA ALA A 358 -9.82 -1.30 -6.61
C ALA A 358 -8.36 -0.92 -6.90
N ALA A 359 -7.40 -1.59 -6.28
CA ALA A 359 -5.96 -1.37 -6.53
C ALA A 359 -5.38 -2.49 -7.39
N PHE A 360 -4.72 -2.17 -8.51
CA PHE A 360 -4.28 -3.11 -9.54
C PHE A 360 -2.75 -3.25 -9.56
N TRP A 361 -2.26 -4.49 -9.47
CA TRP A 361 -0.85 -4.81 -9.65
C TRP A 361 -0.65 -6.03 -10.56
N PRO A 362 0.32 -6.02 -11.49
CA PRO A 362 1.11 -4.86 -11.92
C PRO A 362 0.21 -3.71 -12.40
N SER A 363 0.76 -2.51 -12.57
CA SER A 363 0.03 -1.41 -13.21
C SER A 363 -0.59 -1.88 -14.54
N VAL A 364 -1.81 -1.44 -14.80
CA VAL A 364 -2.64 -1.89 -15.92
C VAL A 364 -2.14 -1.31 -17.24
N SER A 365 -2.44 -2.01 -18.34
CA SER A 365 -2.20 -1.51 -19.69
C SER A 365 -3.18 -0.39 -20.04
N ASN A 366 -4.47 -0.57 -19.68
CA ASN A 366 -5.57 0.35 -19.98
C ASN A 366 -6.54 0.42 -18.78
N TRP A 367 -7.26 1.54 -18.64
CA TRP A 367 -8.19 1.78 -17.54
C TRP A 367 -9.35 2.68 -17.93
N HIS A 368 -10.53 2.43 -17.40
CA HIS A 368 -11.70 3.28 -17.65
C HIS A 368 -12.64 3.27 -16.44
N VAL A 369 -13.14 4.44 -16.01
CA VAL A 369 -14.05 4.55 -14.86
C VAL A 369 -15.52 4.90 -15.20
N ASP A 370 -15.78 5.31 -16.44
CA ASP A 370 -17.10 5.62 -17.00
C ASP A 370 -17.61 4.58 -18.03
N ALA A 371 -17.10 3.34 -17.98
CA ALA A 371 -17.23 2.40 -19.11
C ALA A 371 -18.64 1.83 -19.29
N GLY A 372 -19.50 1.94 -18.27
CA GLY A 372 -20.91 1.60 -18.36
C GLY A 372 -21.68 2.60 -19.22
N TYR A 373 -21.40 3.90 -19.06
CA TYR A 373 -22.05 4.96 -19.82
C TYR A 373 -21.53 5.07 -21.25
N GLN A 374 -20.23 4.82 -21.46
CA GLN A 374 -19.60 4.82 -22.78
C GLN A 374 -19.87 3.53 -23.60
N ASP A 375 -20.69 2.60 -23.09
CA ASP A 375 -21.01 1.30 -23.71
C ASP A 375 -19.76 0.44 -24.00
N GLU A 376 -18.82 0.39 -23.05
CA GLU A 376 -17.57 -0.38 -23.16
C GLU A 376 -17.52 -1.60 -22.23
N TRP A 377 -18.54 -1.77 -21.39
CA TRP A 377 -18.65 -2.87 -20.43
C TRP A 377 -18.50 -4.27 -21.05
N TRP A 378 -18.76 -4.42 -22.36
CA TRP A 378 -18.77 -5.69 -23.11
C TRP A 378 -17.52 -5.96 -23.97
N LYS A 379 -16.59 -5.01 -24.15
CA LYS A 379 -15.40 -5.18 -25.02
C LYS A 379 -14.08 -5.07 -24.26
N SER A 380 -12.98 -5.53 -24.86
CA SER A 380 -11.63 -5.11 -24.44
C SER A 380 -11.47 -3.60 -24.64
N LEU A 381 -10.54 -2.97 -23.92
CA LEU A 381 -10.19 -1.57 -24.14
C LEU A 381 -9.12 -1.47 -25.23
N ASP A 382 -9.18 -0.39 -26.00
CA ASP A 382 -8.12 -0.01 -26.92
C ASP A 382 -7.28 1.15 -26.35
N GLN A 383 -6.17 1.47 -27.01
CA GLN A 383 -5.23 2.53 -26.58
C GLN A 383 -5.89 3.93 -26.44
N GLY A 384 -7.06 4.14 -27.02
CA GLY A 384 -7.80 5.41 -26.98
C GLY A 384 -8.86 5.50 -25.88
N ASP A 385 -9.16 4.40 -25.20
CA ASP A 385 -10.32 4.28 -24.32
C ASP A 385 -10.01 4.74 -22.88
N ASP A 386 -8.78 5.16 -22.56
CA ASP A 386 -8.44 5.43 -21.16
C ASP A 386 -9.17 6.64 -20.57
N ALA A 387 -9.83 6.45 -19.42
CA ALA A 387 -10.54 7.50 -18.68
C ALA A 387 -10.24 7.41 -17.18
N ALA A 388 -9.60 8.44 -16.64
CA ALA A 388 -9.27 8.53 -15.21
C ALA A 388 -10.41 9.05 -14.33
N ASP A 389 -11.29 9.85 -14.90
CA ASP A 389 -12.47 10.44 -14.27
C ASP A 389 -13.69 10.17 -15.15
N THR A 390 -14.90 10.28 -14.58
CA THR A 390 -16.10 10.16 -15.39
C THR A 390 -16.44 11.45 -16.14
N SER A 391 -17.21 11.34 -17.22
CA SER A 391 -17.62 12.50 -18.00
C SER A 391 -18.64 13.41 -17.29
N LEU A 392 -19.21 12.95 -16.17
CA LEU A 392 -20.23 13.64 -15.37
C LEU A 392 -20.15 13.20 -13.90
N GLU A 393 -19.77 14.10 -12.99
CA GLU A 393 -19.71 13.79 -11.56
C GLU A 393 -20.63 14.63 -10.65
N PRO A 394 -21.23 14.03 -9.60
CA PRO A 394 -21.18 12.59 -9.27
C PRO A 394 -22.00 11.76 -10.27
N PHE A 395 -21.52 10.56 -10.58
CA PHE A 395 -22.16 9.64 -11.52
C PHE A 395 -22.86 8.50 -10.79
N MET A 396 -24.03 8.07 -11.28
CA MET A 396 -24.72 6.89 -10.75
C MET A 396 -23.90 5.65 -11.10
N SER A 397 -23.29 5.04 -10.08
CA SER A 397 -22.64 3.74 -10.16
C SER A 397 -21.50 3.68 -11.20
N PRO A 398 -20.32 4.27 -10.90
CA PRO A 398 -19.17 4.22 -11.79
C PRO A 398 -18.77 2.79 -12.15
N TYR A 399 -18.39 2.59 -13.41
CA TYR A 399 -18.02 1.27 -13.92
C TYR A 399 -16.54 1.25 -14.23
N ILE A 400 -15.80 0.53 -13.39
CA ILE A 400 -14.34 0.50 -13.41
C ILE A 400 -13.87 -0.70 -14.22
N ILE A 401 -12.94 -0.47 -15.14
CA ILE A 401 -12.18 -1.47 -15.88
C ILE A 401 -10.70 -1.22 -15.60
N GLY A 402 -9.98 -2.27 -15.20
CA GLY A 402 -8.53 -2.32 -15.24
C GLY A 402 -8.09 -3.52 -16.09
N GLU A 403 -7.39 -3.25 -17.18
CA GLU A 403 -7.03 -4.24 -18.20
C GLU A 403 -5.52 -4.47 -18.29
N TRP A 404 -5.10 -5.73 -18.36
CA TRP A 404 -3.74 -6.12 -18.64
C TRP A 404 -3.65 -6.77 -20.02
N ASP A 405 -2.74 -6.26 -20.83
CA ASP A 405 -2.40 -6.85 -22.11
C ASP A 405 -1.06 -7.55 -22.03
N PHE A 406 -1.01 -8.81 -22.40
CA PHE A 406 0.20 -9.61 -22.32
C PHE A 406 0.19 -10.73 -23.35
N VAL A 407 1.32 -11.42 -23.47
CA VAL A 407 1.47 -12.53 -24.41
C VAL A 407 1.75 -13.79 -23.62
N LEU A 408 1.00 -14.86 -23.89
CA LEU A 408 1.28 -16.18 -23.35
C LEU A 408 1.97 -17.05 -24.39
N THR A 409 3.06 -17.71 -23.99
CA THR A 409 3.77 -18.68 -24.83
C THR A 409 3.81 -20.04 -24.16
N LYS A 410 3.72 -21.11 -24.96
CA LYS A 410 3.80 -22.49 -24.45
C LYS A 410 5.18 -22.81 -23.88
N THR A 411 6.22 -22.36 -24.57
CA THR A 411 7.61 -22.45 -24.15
C THR A 411 8.03 -21.10 -23.61
N PRO A 412 8.40 -20.98 -22.34
CA PRO A 412 8.94 -19.74 -21.80
C PRO A 412 10.15 -19.28 -22.62
N LEU A 413 10.12 -18.03 -23.06
CA LEU A 413 11.21 -17.40 -23.81
C LEU A 413 11.89 -16.41 -22.87
N ASN A 414 13.12 -16.72 -22.53
CA ASN A 414 14.05 -15.80 -21.88
C ASN A 414 15.14 -15.47 -22.89
N GLU A 415 14.74 -14.77 -23.94
CA GLU A 415 15.66 -14.40 -25.01
C GLU A 415 16.20 -13.00 -24.74
N THR A 416 17.53 -12.88 -24.78
CA THR A 416 18.17 -11.59 -25.00
C THR A 416 17.98 -11.26 -26.49
N TYR A 417 16.81 -10.74 -26.86
CA TYR A 417 16.62 -10.15 -28.18
C TYR A 417 17.19 -8.74 -28.13
N ASP A 418 18.38 -8.58 -28.72
CA ASP A 418 19.07 -7.30 -28.94
C ASP A 418 18.99 -6.29 -27.77
N SER A 419 19.73 -6.55 -26.69
CA SER A 419 19.88 -5.67 -25.51
C SER A 419 18.62 -5.32 -24.69
N SER A 420 17.42 -5.73 -25.13
CA SER A 420 16.16 -5.63 -24.37
C SER A 420 15.82 -6.97 -23.70
N TRP A 421 15.74 -6.98 -22.37
CA TRP A 421 15.44 -8.20 -21.58
C TRP A 421 13.93 -8.38 -21.44
N ARG A 422 13.25 -8.89 -22.48
CA ARG A 422 11.82 -9.23 -22.38
C ARG A 422 11.61 -10.71 -22.10
N LEU A 423 10.77 -11.00 -21.10
CA LEU A 423 10.33 -12.35 -20.75
C LEU A 423 8.94 -12.62 -21.33
N PHE A 424 8.77 -13.77 -21.96
CA PHE A 424 7.45 -14.33 -22.27
C PHE A 424 7.30 -15.66 -21.55
N ASP A 425 6.17 -15.87 -20.90
CA ASP A 425 5.94 -17.06 -20.09
C ASP A 425 4.56 -17.65 -20.38
N ARG A 426 4.35 -18.87 -19.90
CA ARG A 426 3.07 -19.60 -19.95
C ARG A 426 2.05 -19.12 -18.95
N GLN A 427 2.41 -18.15 -18.10
CA GLN A 427 1.49 -17.58 -17.14
C GLN A 427 1.69 -16.06 -16.98
N PHE A 428 0.59 -15.37 -16.71
CA PHE A 428 0.54 -13.99 -16.27
C PHE A 428 -0.20 -13.91 -14.95
N ARG A 429 0.20 -12.98 -14.06
CA ARG A 429 -0.45 -12.75 -12.77
C ARG A 429 -0.93 -11.31 -12.64
N GLY A 430 -2.24 -11.11 -12.63
CA GLY A 430 -2.85 -9.89 -12.13
C GLY A 430 -3.23 -10.02 -10.66
N VAL A 431 -3.20 -8.92 -9.92
CA VAL A 431 -3.67 -8.80 -8.54
C VAL A 431 -4.58 -7.58 -8.48
N THR A 432 -5.75 -7.75 -7.85
CA THR A 432 -6.56 -6.59 -7.47
C THR A 432 -6.94 -6.70 -6.01
N VAL A 433 -6.80 -5.61 -5.28
CA VAL A 433 -7.27 -5.46 -3.91
C VAL A 433 -8.55 -4.65 -3.95
N TYR A 434 -9.64 -5.23 -3.48
CA TYR A 434 -10.95 -4.59 -3.41
C TYR A 434 -11.32 -4.31 -1.96
N GLY A 435 -11.85 -3.13 -1.67
CA GLY A 435 -12.35 -2.84 -0.33
C GLY A 435 -13.37 -1.72 -0.27
N VAL A 436 -14.00 -1.59 0.90
CA VAL A 436 -14.93 -0.49 1.24
C VAL A 436 -14.69 -0.09 2.69
N THR A 437 -14.56 1.22 2.94
CA THR A 437 -14.37 1.77 4.29
C THR A 437 -15.13 3.08 4.51
N ASP A 438 -15.13 3.58 5.75
CA ASP A 438 -15.58 4.92 6.09
C ASP A 438 -14.71 5.95 5.37
N ASN A 439 -15.28 7.06 4.90
CA ASN A 439 -14.49 8.16 4.36
C ASN A 439 -13.88 8.97 5.51
N TRP A 440 -12.55 9.05 5.56
CA TRP A 440 -11.80 9.88 6.51
C TRP A 440 -11.38 11.20 5.88
N ASN A 441 -10.72 11.11 4.74
CA ASN A 441 -10.20 12.26 4.00
C ASN A 441 -10.12 12.00 2.50
N GLY A 442 -10.71 10.89 2.01
CA GLY A 442 -10.88 10.62 0.60
C GLY A 442 -11.69 11.72 -0.06
N ASP A 443 -11.14 12.29 -1.13
CA ASP A 443 -11.77 13.38 -1.86
C ASP A 443 -11.44 13.30 -3.35
N ASP A 444 -12.28 13.98 -4.12
CA ASP A 444 -12.24 14.01 -5.58
C ASP A 444 -12.21 15.46 -6.08
N ALA A 445 -11.45 15.73 -7.14
CA ALA A 445 -11.25 17.06 -7.70
C ALA A 445 -12.49 17.64 -8.41
N ASP A 446 -13.39 16.78 -8.93
CA ASP A 446 -14.61 17.20 -9.63
C ASP A 446 -15.76 17.50 -8.67
N ARG A 447 -15.57 17.22 -7.37
CA ARG A 447 -16.43 17.77 -6.31
C ARG A 447 -16.17 19.27 -6.16
N THR A 448 -17.22 20.04 -5.86
CA THR A 448 -17.09 21.48 -5.53
C THR A 448 -16.13 21.69 -4.36
N ASP A 449 -15.05 22.46 -4.58
CA ASP A 449 -13.96 22.67 -3.61
C ASP A 449 -13.28 21.35 -3.18
N GLY A 450 -13.20 20.38 -4.09
CA GLY A 450 -12.53 19.09 -3.87
C GLY A 450 -11.12 19.03 -4.46
N SER A 451 -10.41 17.97 -4.11
CA SER A 451 -9.11 17.63 -4.68
C SER A 451 -8.92 16.12 -4.68
N ASN A 452 -8.14 15.60 -5.62
CA ASN A 452 -7.83 14.16 -5.64
C ASN A 452 -6.97 13.80 -4.43
N VAL A 453 -7.59 13.17 -3.42
CA VAL A 453 -6.94 12.72 -2.19
C VAL A 453 -7.28 11.25 -1.96
N ILE A 454 -6.24 10.42 -1.93
CA ILE A 454 -6.38 9.02 -1.52
C ILE A 454 -6.70 8.98 -0.03
N ASP A 455 -7.78 8.28 0.32
CA ASP A 455 -8.21 8.12 1.69
C ASP A 455 -7.13 7.44 2.54
N THR A 456 -6.94 7.92 3.76
CA THR A 456 -5.86 7.48 4.63
C THR A 456 -6.00 6.01 5.06
N GLU A 457 -7.23 5.48 5.20
CA GLU A 457 -7.45 4.07 5.54
C GLU A 457 -7.25 3.17 4.33
N VAL A 458 -7.61 3.64 3.12
CA VAL A 458 -7.26 2.97 1.87
C VAL A 458 -5.75 2.87 1.75
N LYS A 459 -5.03 3.99 1.91
CA LYS A 459 -3.56 3.99 1.88
C LYS A 459 -2.97 3.06 2.94
N TYR A 460 -3.45 3.10 4.18
CA TYR A 460 -2.97 2.21 5.24
C TYR A 460 -3.05 0.72 4.85
N GLN A 461 -4.19 0.28 4.34
CA GLN A 461 -4.39 -1.12 3.99
C GLN A 461 -3.63 -1.53 2.73
N LEU A 462 -3.55 -0.65 1.73
CA LEU A 462 -2.75 -0.91 0.54
C LEU A 462 -1.25 -0.96 0.84
N GLU A 463 -0.73 -0.13 1.74
CA GLU A 463 0.67 -0.19 2.18
C GLU A 463 0.98 -1.50 2.92
N GLU A 464 0.03 -2.06 3.70
CA GLU A 464 0.18 -3.40 4.31
C GLU A 464 0.37 -4.51 3.27
N ILE A 465 -0.20 -4.35 2.08
CA ILE A 465 -0.14 -5.34 0.99
C ILE A 465 1.05 -5.06 0.07
N PHE A 466 1.21 -3.82 -0.38
CA PHE A 466 2.13 -3.44 -1.45
C PHE A 466 3.49 -2.96 -0.93
N ASN A 467 3.62 -2.53 0.31
CA ASN A 467 4.89 -2.23 0.98
C ASN A 467 4.91 -2.79 2.41
N PRO A 468 4.72 -4.12 2.55
CA PRO A 468 4.63 -4.75 3.86
C PRO A 468 5.92 -4.56 4.64
N TRP A 469 5.79 -4.46 5.97
CA TRP A 469 6.94 -4.50 6.87
C TRP A 469 7.63 -5.88 6.78
N ASP A 470 8.72 -5.94 6.02
CA ASP A 470 9.42 -7.20 5.75
C ASP A 470 10.34 -7.66 6.90
N LEU A 471 10.82 -8.91 6.80
CA LEU A 471 11.70 -9.50 7.79
C LEU A 471 13.05 -8.78 7.92
N ARG A 472 13.55 -8.19 6.83
CA ARG A 472 14.83 -7.49 6.84
C ARG A 472 14.71 -6.20 7.65
N THR A 473 13.68 -5.41 7.37
CA THR A 473 13.31 -4.21 8.11
C THR A 473 12.98 -4.56 9.56
N ALA A 474 12.44 -5.76 9.83
CA ALA A 474 12.20 -6.22 11.19
C ALA A 474 13.47 -6.53 12.00
N VAL A 475 14.56 -6.99 11.38
CA VAL A 475 15.82 -7.32 12.06
C VAL A 475 16.86 -6.18 12.03
N GLU A 476 16.77 -5.26 11.07
CA GLU A 476 17.64 -4.08 10.92
C GLU A 476 16.95 -2.80 11.43
N LYS A 477 16.21 -2.86 12.56
CA LYS A 477 15.48 -1.70 13.09
C LYS A 477 16.42 -0.66 13.68
N ASN A 478 16.24 0.59 13.25
CA ASN A 478 16.84 1.78 13.85
C ASN A 478 15.93 2.43 14.90
N THR A 479 14.88 1.73 15.35
CA THR A 479 13.92 2.23 16.34
C THR A 479 13.69 1.21 17.45
N ARG A 480 13.32 1.69 18.63
CA ARG A 480 12.81 0.89 19.76
C ARG A 480 11.35 1.20 20.00
N ARG A 481 10.62 0.26 20.59
CA ARG A 481 9.22 0.46 20.98
C ARG A 481 9.07 0.20 22.46
N TRP A 482 8.45 1.14 23.14
CA TRP A 482 8.30 1.17 24.59
C TRP A 482 6.82 1.09 24.94
N VAL A 483 6.55 0.61 26.15
CA VAL A 483 5.23 0.68 26.77
C VAL A 483 5.41 1.37 28.11
N GLU A 484 4.81 2.54 28.26
CA GLU A 484 4.81 3.33 29.48
C GLU A 484 3.42 3.32 30.11
N PHE A 485 3.37 3.30 31.44
CA PHE A 485 2.14 3.25 32.21
C PHE A 485 2.10 4.43 33.18
N HIS A 486 1.03 5.22 33.12
CA HIS A 486 0.76 6.31 34.06
C HIS A 486 -0.53 6.02 34.83
N THR A 487 -0.48 6.03 36.16
CA THR A 487 -1.68 5.88 36.99
C THR A 487 -2.16 7.27 37.41
N VAL A 488 -3.36 7.65 36.99
CA VAL A 488 -3.90 8.98 37.32
C VAL A 488 -4.09 9.11 38.82
N THR A 489 -3.50 10.14 39.41
CA THR A 489 -3.60 10.41 40.85
C THR A 489 -4.86 11.22 41.18
N THR A 490 -5.29 11.20 42.45
CA THR A 490 -6.39 12.06 42.92
C THR A 490 -6.07 13.55 42.72
N ALA A 491 -4.80 13.95 42.89
CA ALA A 491 -4.37 15.33 42.71
C ALA A 491 -4.47 15.77 41.24
N GLU A 492 -3.98 14.94 40.32
CA GLU A 492 -4.09 15.19 38.87
C GLU A 492 -5.55 15.30 38.43
N LYS A 493 -6.42 14.38 38.88
CA LYS A 493 -7.84 14.46 38.55
C LYS A 493 -8.50 15.70 39.14
N THR A 494 -8.18 16.07 40.38
CA THR A 494 -8.70 17.31 41.00
C THR A 494 -8.25 18.56 40.25
N ALA A 495 -6.99 18.60 39.79
CA ALA A 495 -6.48 19.70 38.99
C ALA A 495 -7.19 19.76 37.61
N ALA A 496 -7.42 18.61 36.99
CA ALA A 496 -8.16 18.50 35.74
C ALA A 496 -9.61 18.99 35.86
N ASP A 497 -10.29 18.69 36.96
CA ASP A 497 -11.64 19.20 37.24
C ASP A 497 -11.70 20.73 37.39
N THR A 498 -10.54 21.38 37.59
CA THR A 498 -10.39 22.86 37.59
C THR A 498 -9.84 23.42 36.27
N GLY A 499 -9.76 22.60 35.21
CA GLY A 499 -9.32 23.00 33.87
C GLY A 499 -7.82 22.84 33.60
N THR A 500 -7.08 22.10 34.43
CA THR A 500 -5.64 21.86 34.21
C THR A 500 -5.40 20.57 33.43
N ASN A 501 -4.73 20.65 32.28
CA ASN A 501 -4.37 19.48 31.50
C ASN A 501 -3.40 18.55 32.27
N LEU A 502 -3.49 17.24 32.01
CA LEU A 502 -2.52 16.27 32.52
C LEU A 502 -1.35 16.17 31.55
N THR A 503 -0.12 16.30 32.04
CA THR A 503 1.11 16.22 31.25
C THR A 503 1.95 15.04 31.70
N ILE A 504 2.29 14.15 30.78
CA ILE A 504 3.10 12.95 31.02
C ILE A 504 4.36 13.07 30.16
N THR A 505 5.52 13.22 30.81
CA THR A 505 6.83 13.23 30.14
C THR A 505 7.31 11.80 29.95
N LEU A 506 7.53 11.41 28.70
CA LEU A 506 7.96 10.06 28.34
C LEU A 506 9.40 9.81 28.78
N THR A 507 9.65 8.61 29.30
CA THR A 507 10.93 8.27 29.95
C THR A 507 12.06 8.10 28.93
N HIS A 508 11.74 7.48 27.79
CA HIS A 508 12.72 7.16 26.73
C HIS A 508 12.69 8.20 25.61
N LYS A 509 13.86 8.51 25.06
CA LYS A 509 14.08 9.52 24.02
C LYS A 509 15.25 9.09 23.11
N PRO A 510 15.41 9.69 21.91
CA PRO A 510 14.55 10.68 21.29
C PRO A 510 13.28 10.04 20.71
N VAL A 511 12.11 10.56 21.09
CA VAL A 511 10.81 10.07 20.67
C VAL A 511 10.59 10.33 19.18
N ILE A 512 10.05 9.32 18.47
CA ILE A 512 9.65 9.45 17.08
C ILE A 512 8.31 10.16 17.03
N TYR A 513 8.27 11.26 16.29
CA TYR A 513 7.05 11.99 15.98
C TYR A 513 6.67 11.75 14.52
N ALA A 514 5.61 10.98 14.29
CA ALA A 514 5.02 10.86 12.97
C ALA A 514 3.98 11.97 12.76
N SER A 515 4.11 12.71 11.66
CA SER A 515 3.17 13.77 11.28
C SER A 515 1.78 13.21 11.01
N ASN A 516 1.70 12.08 10.30
CA ASN A 516 0.48 11.32 10.09
C ASN A 516 0.41 10.20 11.12
N TRP A 517 -0.60 10.22 11.98
CA TRP A 517 -0.67 9.28 13.10
C TRP A 517 -1.13 7.88 12.67
N GLU A 518 -1.99 7.84 11.67
CA GLU A 518 -2.65 6.65 11.12
C GLU A 518 -1.73 5.85 10.21
N GLU A 519 -0.67 6.48 9.68
CA GLU A 519 0.18 5.91 8.63
C GLU A 519 0.77 4.54 9.03
N TYR A 520 0.71 3.61 8.06
CA TYR A 520 1.21 2.26 8.25
C TYR A 520 2.71 2.29 8.56
N SER A 521 3.12 1.56 9.60
CA SER A 521 4.52 1.48 10.02
C SER A 521 5.21 2.82 10.31
N ALA A 522 4.46 3.89 10.61
CA ALA A 522 5.02 5.20 10.99
C ALA A 522 5.54 5.25 12.43
N PHE A 523 5.33 4.18 13.22
CA PHE A 523 5.72 4.07 14.64
C PHE A 523 5.18 5.18 15.56
N SER A 524 4.13 5.87 15.14
CA SER A 524 3.37 6.79 15.97
C SER A 524 2.95 6.16 17.30
N GLU A 525 2.78 7.02 18.29
CA GLU A 525 2.34 6.65 19.62
C GLU A 525 0.92 6.09 19.58
N ARG A 526 0.57 5.20 20.51
CA ARG A 526 -0.80 4.72 20.71
C ARG A 526 -1.10 4.87 22.20
N VAL A 527 -2.08 5.71 22.51
CA VAL A 527 -2.50 5.99 23.89
C VAL A 527 -3.84 5.32 24.15
N GLU A 528 -3.91 4.53 25.22
CA GLU A 528 -5.08 3.75 25.58
C GLU A 528 -5.40 3.94 27.07
N TRP A 529 -6.69 4.06 27.40
CA TRP A 529 -7.18 3.88 28.76
C TRP A 529 -8.62 3.36 28.74
N GLY A 530 -9.00 2.62 29.78
CA GLY A 530 -10.35 2.04 29.88
C GLY A 530 -10.68 1.03 28.78
N GLY A 531 -9.66 0.38 28.19
CA GLY A 531 -9.83 -0.58 27.10
C GLY A 531 -10.14 0.06 25.73
N ALA A 532 -9.92 1.36 25.58
CA ALA A 532 -10.20 2.09 24.35
C ALA A 532 -8.98 2.90 23.90
N LEU A 533 -8.63 2.75 22.62
CA LEU A 533 -7.66 3.60 21.94
C LEU A 533 -8.16 5.04 21.89
N LYS A 534 -7.23 5.98 22.05
CA LYS A 534 -7.48 7.41 21.95
C LYS A 534 -6.68 7.95 20.78
N HIS A 535 -7.26 8.93 20.12
CA HIS A 535 -6.70 9.55 18.92
C HIS A 535 -6.09 10.90 19.31
N PRO A 536 -4.88 11.24 18.84
CA PRO A 536 -4.28 12.54 19.13
C PRO A 536 -4.99 13.65 18.37
N ALA A 537 -4.74 14.90 18.74
CA ALA A 537 -5.29 16.06 18.06
C ALA A 537 -5.05 16.02 16.55
N ARG A 538 -3.82 15.68 16.12
CA ARG A 538 -3.43 15.59 14.70
C ARG A 538 -4.05 14.43 13.91
N SER A 539 -4.91 13.63 14.52
CA SER A 539 -5.55 12.48 13.89
C SER A 539 -6.65 12.91 12.92
N VAL A 540 -6.90 12.12 11.88
CA VAL A 540 -8.01 12.35 10.92
C VAL A 540 -9.40 12.28 11.56
N TRP A 541 -9.49 11.81 12.80
CA TRP A 541 -10.72 11.82 13.59
C TRP A 541 -11.17 13.23 13.99
N TYR A 542 -10.30 14.23 13.89
CA TYR A 542 -10.56 15.60 14.32
C TYR A 542 -10.15 16.61 13.25
N SER A 543 -10.70 17.83 13.36
CA SER A 543 -10.45 18.93 12.42
C SER A 543 -9.34 19.88 12.85
N SER A 544 -8.73 19.68 14.03
CA SER A 544 -7.66 20.52 14.58
C SER A 544 -6.31 19.82 14.44
N SER A 545 -5.22 20.57 14.32
CA SER A 545 -3.85 20.04 14.38
C SER A 545 -3.19 20.18 15.76
N SER A 546 -3.92 20.74 16.72
CA SER A 546 -3.45 21.05 18.09
C SER A 546 -4.53 20.76 19.13
N LEU A 547 -4.14 20.45 20.37
CA LEU A 547 -5.08 20.09 21.43
C LEU A 547 -6.13 21.19 21.66
N SER A 548 -7.41 20.81 21.56
CA SER A 548 -8.55 21.64 21.91
C SER A 548 -9.48 20.90 22.87
N ALA A 549 -10.69 21.43 23.09
CA ALA A 549 -11.68 20.80 23.96
C ALA A 549 -12.32 19.52 23.37
N TYR A 550 -11.99 19.15 22.13
CA TYR A 550 -12.63 18.03 21.41
C TYR A 550 -11.73 16.80 21.25
N GLU A 551 -10.43 16.95 21.48
CA GLU A 551 -9.44 15.89 21.30
C GLU A 551 -8.87 15.47 22.65
N PRO A 552 -8.68 14.16 22.87
CA PRO A 552 -8.31 13.66 24.18
C PRO A 552 -6.85 13.98 24.52
N TYR A 553 -5.94 14.05 23.55
CA TYR A 553 -4.53 14.30 23.82
C TYR A 553 -3.75 14.86 22.62
N GLU A 554 -2.55 15.37 22.87
CA GLU A 554 -1.51 15.63 21.87
C GLU A 554 -0.15 15.07 22.33
N LEU A 555 0.72 14.74 21.36
CA LEU A 555 2.13 14.45 21.60
C LEU A 555 2.95 15.63 21.10
N THR A 556 3.82 16.16 21.94
CA THR A 556 4.86 17.11 21.53
C THR A 556 6.23 16.46 21.73
N VAL A 557 7.16 16.71 20.81
CA VAL A 557 8.55 16.24 20.94
C VAL A 557 9.46 17.45 20.84
N ASN A 558 10.29 17.65 21.85
CA ASN A 558 11.30 18.70 21.83
C ASN A 558 12.33 18.37 20.75
N SER A 559 12.44 19.21 19.72
CA SER A 559 13.28 18.95 18.55
C SER A 559 14.78 18.86 18.84
N ILE A 560 15.23 19.38 19.99
CA ILE A 560 16.62 19.37 20.42
C ILE A 560 16.92 18.12 21.25
N THR A 561 16.17 17.94 22.33
CA THR A 561 16.44 16.89 23.33
C THR A 561 15.79 15.55 22.99
N GLY A 562 14.83 15.55 22.06
CA GLY A 562 14.01 14.39 21.72
C GLY A 562 13.02 13.96 22.80
N ILE A 563 12.88 14.74 23.88
CA ILE A 563 11.93 14.44 24.96
C ILE A 563 10.50 14.56 24.41
N GLY A 564 9.75 13.46 24.50
CA GLY A 564 8.33 13.43 24.17
C GLY A 564 7.48 13.73 25.39
N THR A 565 6.40 14.50 25.20
CA THR A 565 5.42 14.82 26.24
C THR A 565 4.02 14.62 25.69
N VAL A 566 3.25 13.76 26.37
CA VAL A 566 1.83 13.53 26.10
C VAL A 566 1.01 14.46 26.99
N THR A 567 0.21 15.33 26.39
CA THR A 567 -0.69 16.23 27.10
C THR A 567 -2.13 15.78 26.87
N ILE A 568 -2.84 15.42 27.93
CA ILE A 568 -4.25 15.02 27.92
C ILE A 568 -5.11 16.22 28.33
N GLY A 569 -6.13 16.54 27.53
CA GLY A 569 -7.06 17.63 27.82
C GLY A 569 -7.77 17.42 29.15
N ALA A 570 -7.94 18.48 29.94
CA ALA A 570 -8.49 18.42 31.30
C ALA A 570 -9.81 17.64 31.39
N ASP A 571 -10.72 17.86 30.43
CA ASP A 571 -12.03 17.19 30.36
C ASP A 571 -11.93 15.67 30.05
N TYR A 572 -10.79 15.22 29.51
CA TYR A 572 -10.53 13.84 29.12
C TYR A 572 -9.69 13.05 30.13
N VAL A 573 -9.17 13.71 31.17
CA VAL A 573 -8.40 13.05 32.23
C VAL A 573 -9.32 12.04 32.94
N PRO A 574 -9.00 10.73 32.88
CA PRO A 574 -9.88 9.71 33.43
C PRO A 574 -9.87 9.73 34.96
N ALA A 575 -10.77 8.97 35.57
CA ALA A 575 -10.88 8.91 37.03
C ALA A 575 -9.55 8.50 37.68
N ALA A 576 -9.29 9.04 38.88
CA ALA A 576 -8.14 8.65 39.67
C ALA A 576 -8.08 7.11 39.86
N GLY A 577 -6.88 6.54 39.74
CA GLY A 577 -6.63 5.11 39.71
C GLY A 577 -6.70 4.47 38.33
N THR A 578 -7.19 5.18 37.30
CA THR A 578 -7.15 4.68 35.92
C THR A 578 -5.71 4.62 35.42
N VAL A 579 -5.34 3.50 34.80
CA VAL A 579 -4.05 3.33 34.13
C VAL A 579 -4.17 3.79 32.68
N ILE A 580 -3.35 4.75 32.32
CA ILE A 580 -3.09 5.18 30.94
C ILE A 580 -1.89 4.39 30.44
N LYS A 581 -2.04 3.75 29.29
CA LYS A 581 -1.00 2.99 28.61
C LYS A 581 -0.56 3.75 27.36
N ILE A 582 0.74 4.00 27.23
CA ILE A 582 1.32 4.74 26.12
C ILE A 582 2.33 3.83 25.43
N LEU A 583 2.01 3.40 24.21
CA LEU A 583 3.00 2.77 23.34
C LEU A 583 3.62 3.86 22.48
N TYR A 584 4.94 3.93 22.41
CA TYR A 584 5.63 4.91 21.56
C TYR A 584 6.99 4.37 21.13
N SER A 585 7.62 5.04 20.19
CA SER A 585 8.91 4.62 19.65
C SER A 585 9.97 5.69 19.79
N THR A 586 11.23 5.27 19.89
CA THR A 586 12.40 6.17 19.92
C THR A 586 13.38 5.77 18.83
N ASN A 587 14.17 6.74 18.34
CA ASN A 587 15.30 6.41 17.47
C ASN A 587 16.41 5.74 18.29
N CYS A 588 17.16 4.86 17.64
CA CYS A 588 18.38 4.23 18.16
C CYS A 588 19.65 4.88 17.60
N THR A 589 19.50 5.91 16.77
CA THR A 589 20.60 6.56 16.06
C THR A 589 20.37 8.05 16.06
N VAL A 590 21.42 8.81 16.35
CA VAL A 590 21.44 10.27 16.27
C VAL A 590 22.69 10.69 15.50
N SER A 591 22.52 11.68 14.62
CA SER A 591 23.61 12.34 13.90
C SER A 591 23.58 13.82 14.27
N TYR A 592 24.72 14.39 14.64
CA TYR A 592 24.81 15.80 15.02
C TYR A 592 26.20 16.37 14.67
N THR A 593 26.26 17.69 14.48
CA THR A 593 27.48 18.45 14.19
C THR A 593 27.99 19.18 15.43
N GLU A 594 29.13 19.87 15.33
CA GLU A 594 29.66 20.68 16.41
C GLU A 594 28.65 21.73 16.92
N ASP A 595 27.98 22.45 16.03
CA ASP A 595 26.97 23.46 16.38
C ASP A 595 25.81 22.91 17.22
N ALA A 596 25.56 21.61 17.16
CA ALA A 596 24.50 20.97 17.92
C ALA A 596 24.91 20.62 19.36
N ILE A 597 26.20 20.59 19.68
CA ILE A 597 26.71 20.16 21.00
C ILE A 597 26.29 21.13 22.11
N GLU A 598 26.27 22.43 21.84
CA GLU A 598 25.82 23.45 22.80
C GLU A 598 24.35 23.25 23.20
N ASN A 599 23.52 22.78 22.26
CA ASN A 599 22.10 22.51 22.51
C ASN A 599 21.89 21.34 23.49
N TYR A 600 22.90 20.49 23.66
CA TYR A 600 22.93 19.40 24.63
C TYR A 600 23.58 19.80 25.97
N GLY A 601 23.81 21.11 26.19
CA GLY A 601 24.49 21.62 27.38
C GLY A 601 26.00 21.35 27.40
N GLY A 602 26.57 20.88 26.29
CA GLY A 602 28.00 20.74 26.10
C GLY A 602 28.68 22.08 25.87
N THR A 603 30.00 22.14 26.08
CA THR A 603 30.83 23.25 25.62
C THR A 603 31.84 22.75 24.61
N LEU A 604 32.23 23.52 23.60
CA LEU A 604 33.31 23.12 22.68
C LEU A 604 34.65 23.75 23.03
N LEU A 605 34.76 24.33 24.22
CA LEU A 605 35.93 25.04 24.69
C LEU A 605 36.62 24.25 25.79
N PHE A 606 37.92 24.03 25.59
CA PHE A 606 38.84 23.65 26.65
C PHE A 606 39.19 24.88 27.49
N GLY A 607 39.57 24.67 28.75
CA GLY A 607 40.06 25.76 29.60
C GLY A 607 41.40 26.31 29.10
N ASN A 608 41.64 27.60 29.31
CA ASN A 608 42.96 28.20 29.05
C ASN A 608 43.89 27.94 30.25
N THR A 609 45.06 27.36 29.97
CA THR A 609 46.11 27.19 30.98
C THR A 609 47.36 27.95 30.53
N SER A 610 48.02 28.63 31.45
CA SER A 610 49.24 29.41 31.17
C SER A 610 50.27 29.19 32.26
N ARG A 611 51.55 29.18 31.90
CA ARG A 611 52.66 29.06 32.85
C ARG A 611 53.80 30.01 32.47
N SER A 612 54.36 30.69 33.47
CA SER A 612 55.55 31.53 33.30
C SER A 612 56.81 30.71 33.54
N VAL A 613 57.81 30.95 32.70
CA VAL A 613 59.04 30.14 32.62
C VAL A 613 60.23 31.09 32.42
N THR A 614 61.27 30.93 33.23
CA THR A 614 62.47 31.79 33.20
C THR A 614 63.66 31.11 32.50
N ASP A 615 63.65 29.79 32.40
CA ASP A 615 64.76 28.99 31.91
C ASP A 615 64.53 28.56 30.45
N ARG A 616 65.49 28.88 29.58
CA ARG A 616 65.48 28.50 28.16
C ARG A 616 65.73 26.99 28.02
N GLU A 617 65.18 26.37 26.97
CA GLU A 617 65.44 24.96 26.59
C GLU A 617 64.97 23.90 27.62
N THR A 618 64.04 24.24 28.50
CA THR A 618 63.43 23.27 29.43
C THR A 618 62.05 22.84 28.95
N VAL A 619 61.73 21.54 29.08
CA VAL A 619 60.37 21.02 28.89
C VAL A 619 59.52 21.45 30.07
N VAL A 620 58.38 22.06 29.79
CA VAL A 620 57.46 22.58 30.79
C VAL A 620 56.10 21.96 30.54
N GLN A 621 55.58 21.26 31.55
CA GLN A 621 54.20 20.77 31.54
C GLN A 621 53.26 21.96 31.79
N ILE A 622 52.39 22.22 30.81
CA ILE A 622 51.33 23.22 30.90
C ILE A 622 50.09 22.57 31.50
N ILE A 623 49.74 21.35 31.05
CA ILE A 623 48.65 20.56 31.60
C ILE A 623 49.23 19.24 32.13
N PRO A 624 49.39 19.10 33.46
CA PRO A 624 49.73 17.84 34.11
C PRO A 624 48.60 16.79 34.03
N ASN A 625 48.95 15.50 34.17
CA ASN A 625 48.02 14.36 34.11
C ASN A 625 46.89 14.38 35.16
N ASP A 626 47.05 15.14 36.24
CA ASP A 626 46.08 15.28 37.33
C ASP A 626 45.21 16.55 37.22
N VAL A 627 45.41 17.37 36.20
CA VAL A 627 44.60 18.57 35.94
C VAL A 627 43.49 18.25 34.95
N ILE A 628 42.25 18.59 35.31
CA ILE A 628 41.09 18.38 34.44
C ILE A 628 41.05 19.51 33.40
N ASN A 629 41.50 19.21 32.17
CA ASN A 629 41.21 20.02 30.99
C ASN A 629 40.36 19.21 29.99
N SER A 630 39.05 19.23 30.21
CA SER A 630 38.10 18.40 29.46
C SER A 630 36.88 19.18 29.03
N THR A 631 36.27 18.72 27.94
CA THR A 631 34.88 19.05 27.62
C THR A 631 34.03 17.77 27.55
N GLN A 632 32.79 17.87 28.03
CA GLN A 632 31.82 16.79 28.02
C GLN A 632 30.47 17.30 27.51
N TRP A 633 29.74 16.41 26.83
CA TRP A 633 28.33 16.60 26.50
C TRP A 633 27.58 15.28 26.60
N GLN A 634 26.26 15.34 26.71
CA GLN A 634 25.37 14.18 26.70
C GLN A 634 24.44 14.29 25.50
N ASP A 635 24.50 13.37 24.55
CA ASP A 635 23.68 13.46 23.34
C ASP A 635 22.21 13.04 23.57
N ALA A 636 21.39 13.11 22.51
CA ALA A 636 19.97 12.78 22.57
C ALA A 636 19.67 11.32 22.94
N LEU A 637 20.65 10.41 22.85
CA LEU A 637 20.54 9.00 23.26
C LEU A 637 21.04 8.79 24.69
N ASP A 638 21.27 9.86 25.45
CA ASP A 638 21.87 9.86 26.78
C ASP A 638 23.30 9.31 26.83
N VAL A 639 24.00 9.20 25.70
CA VAL A 639 25.42 8.82 25.66
C VAL A 639 26.25 10.01 26.11
N ILE A 640 27.05 9.82 27.15
CA ILE A 640 27.97 10.85 27.63
C ILE A 640 29.29 10.70 26.88
N GLN A 641 29.71 11.77 26.23
CA GLN A 641 30.93 11.84 25.46
C GLN A 641 31.84 12.91 26.05
N ASN A 642 33.12 12.58 26.20
CA ASN A 642 34.09 13.44 26.86
C ASN A 642 35.42 13.44 26.10
N ILE A 643 35.95 14.62 25.83
CA ILE A 643 37.30 14.81 25.30
C ILE A 643 38.14 15.46 26.39
N THR A 644 39.24 14.82 26.76
CA THR A 644 40.14 15.29 27.81
C THR A 644 41.56 15.40 27.27
N VAL A 645 42.19 16.56 27.47
CA VAL A 645 43.63 16.71 27.35
C VAL A 645 44.24 16.13 28.61
N LEU A 646 44.82 14.93 28.51
CA LEU A 646 45.48 14.28 29.64
C LEU A 646 46.82 14.95 29.94
N TYR A 647 47.52 15.38 28.90
CA TYR A 647 48.88 15.85 29.00
C TYR A 647 49.15 16.91 27.96
N ASP A 648 49.81 18.00 28.33
CA ASP A 648 50.40 18.94 27.37
C ASP A 648 51.74 19.47 27.93
N GLU A 649 52.79 19.24 27.16
CA GLU A 649 54.12 19.77 27.42
C GLU A 649 54.59 20.66 26.28
N PHE A 650 55.40 21.64 26.65
CA PHE A 650 55.92 22.65 25.76
C PHE A 650 57.40 22.88 26.07
N MET A 651 58.23 22.95 25.04
CA MET A 651 59.62 23.41 25.11
C MET A 651 59.77 24.59 24.15
N PHE A 652 60.54 25.60 24.56
CA PHE A 652 60.86 26.74 23.71
C PHE A 652 62.36 27.07 23.76
N ASN A 653 62.86 27.55 22.63
CA ASN A 653 64.21 28.06 22.47
C ASN A 653 64.16 29.51 21.96
N ILE A 654 64.91 30.39 22.60
CA ILE A 654 65.01 31.81 22.24
C ILE A 654 66.48 32.17 22.11
N THR A 655 66.87 32.56 20.89
CA THR A 655 68.16 33.21 20.62
C THR A 655 67.94 34.71 20.50
N GLY A 656 68.61 35.53 21.33
CA GLY A 656 68.48 37.00 21.33
C GLY A 656 67.60 37.56 22.45
N LYS A 657 67.24 38.86 22.36
CA LYS A 657 66.30 39.55 23.27
C LYS A 657 65.10 40.06 22.45
N PRO A 658 63.98 39.31 22.39
CA PRO A 658 62.76 39.73 21.70
C PRO A 658 62.17 41.01 22.28
N SER A 659 61.30 41.68 21.52
CA SER A 659 60.54 42.84 22.03
C SER A 659 59.55 42.40 23.11
N GLN A 660 59.36 43.24 24.12
CA GLN A 660 58.32 43.04 25.14
C GLN A 660 56.95 42.87 24.47
N GLY A 661 56.22 41.80 24.83
CA GLY A 661 54.91 41.47 24.27
C GLY A 661 54.93 40.72 22.94
N GLN A 662 56.09 40.26 22.45
CA GLN A 662 56.16 39.41 21.25
C GLN A 662 55.32 38.14 21.43
N LEU A 663 54.49 37.83 20.42
CA LEU A 663 53.53 36.73 20.41
C LEU A 663 53.91 35.68 19.36
N LEU A 664 54.23 34.45 19.76
CA LEU A 664 54.41 33.32 18.85
C LEU A 664 53.27 32.32 19.03
N THR A 665 52.62 31.95 17.92
CA THR A 665 51.40 31.14 17.91
C THR A 665 51.58 29.92 16.99
N GLY A 666 50.98 28.80 17.36
CA GLY A 666 51.13 27.50 16.70
C GLY A 666 49.91 26.65 17.00
N LEU A 667 49.49 25.87 16.01
CA LEU A 667 48.29 25.03 16.11
C LEU A 667 48.68 23.56 16.10
N ASP A 668 48.01 22.78 16.94
CA ASP A 668 47.95 21.32 16.80
C ASP A 668 46.55 20.93 16.33
N ASP A 669 46.46 20.33 15.16
CA ASP A 669 45.20 19.84 14.57
C ASP A 669 45.21 18.32 14.60
N LEU A 670 44.42 17.74 15.51
CA LEU A 670 44.23 16.30 15.63
C LEU A 670 42.87 15.89 15.06
N ASN A 671 42.87 15.10 14.00
CA ASN A 671 41.65 14.49 13.45
C ASN A 671 41.52 13.05 13.93
N ILE A 672 40.45 12.75 14.67
CA ILE A 672 40.12 11.43 15.18
C ILE A 672 38.91 10.90 14.41
N THR A 673 39.13 9.91 13.53
CA THR A 673 38.03 9.17 12.88
C THR A 673 37.82 7.85 13.60
N VAL A 674 36.59 7.61 14.08
CA VAL A 674 36.23 6.40 14.83
C VAL A 674 35.14 5.61 14.12
N ASN A 675 35.19 4.30 14.28
CA ASN A 675 34.12 3.35 14.00
C ASN A 675 34.24 2.25 15.05
N ILE A 676 33.65 2.49 16.22
CA ILE A 676 33.90 1.68 17.43
C ILE A 676 32.60 1.25 18.09
N LYS A 677 32.58 0.01 18.60
CA LYS A 677 31.53 -0.49 19.48
C LYS A 677 32.02 -0.45 20.93
N VAL A 678 31.26 0.19 21.79
CA VAL A 678 31.59 0.43 23.19
C VAL A 678 30.64 -0.38 24.07
N PRO A 679 31.14 -1.18 25.02
CA PRO A 679 30.31 -1.94 25.95
C PRO A 679 29.67 -1.03 27.00
N PRO A 680 28.64 -1.51 27.74
CA PRO A 680 27.97 -0.74 28.79
C PRO A 680 28.88 -0.13 29.86
N ASP A 681 30.03 -0.77 30.14
CA ASP A 681 31.01 -0.29 31.13
C ASP A 681 31.79 0.96 30.63
N GLY A 682 31.56 1.39 29.39
CA GLY A 682 32.25 2.51 28.75
C GLY A 682 33.54 2.09 28.03
N GLY A 683 34.15 3.06 27.35
CA GLY A 683 35.38 2.85 26.60
C GLY A 683 36.02 4.17 26.17
N TYR A 684 37.25 4.11 25.68
CA TYR A 684 37.97 5.30 25.24
C TYR A 684 38.99 5.01 24.13
N VAL A 685 39.34 6.06 23.39
CA VAL A 685 40.46 6.11 22.45
C VAL A 685 41.45 7.17 22.94
N THR A 686 42.73 6.81 23.04
CA THR A 686 43.79 7.76 23.45
C THR A 686 44.79 7.93 22.32
N VAL A 687 45.10 9.17 21.97
CA VAL A 687 46.18 9.55 21.08
C VAL A 687 47.33 10.08 21.91
N TYR A 688 48.47 9.38 21.89
CA TYR A 688 49.66 9.74 22.66
C TYR A 688 50.61 10.61 21.83
N ASN A 689 51.16 11.65 22.46
CA ASN A 689 52.25 12.47 21.93
C ASN A 689 51.97 13.09 20.53
N SER A 690 50.82 13.74 20.36
CA SER A 690 50.58 14.63 19.22
C SER A 690 51.56 15.80 19.28
N THR A 691 52.40 15.98 18.26
CA THR A 691 53.49 16.95 18.28
C THR A 691 53.14 18.22 17.50
N TYR A 692 53.41 19.38 18.09
CA TYR A 692 53.26 20.68 17.43
C TYR A 692 54.56 21.46 17.41
N TYR A 693 54.67 22.41 16.48
CA TYR A 693 55.86 23.25 16.29
C TYR A 693 55.49 24.63 15.74
N ALA A 694 56.07 25.68 16.30
CA ALA A 694 56.00 27.02 15.75
C ALA A 694 57.38 27.70 15.78
N SER A 695 57.64 28.56 14.79
CA SER A 695 58.85 29.36 14.76
C SER A 695 58.64 30.74 14.16
N GLU A 696 59.36 31.72 14.69
CA GLU A 696 59.52 33.04 14.10
C GLU A 696 61.00 33.34 13.95
N LEU A 697 61.41 33.61 12.71
CA LEU A 697 62.78 33.88 12.32
C LEU A 697 62.91 35.38 12.01
N GLY A 698 63.44 36.15 12.96
CA GLY A 698 63.73 37.56 12.80
C GLY A 698 65.21 37.83 12.49
N ALA A 699 65.52 39.00 11.92
CA ALA A 699 66.90 39.37 11.58
C ALA A 699 67.87 39.48 12.78
N ARG A 700 67.37 39.49 14.03
CA ARG A 700 68.17 39.64 15.27
C ARG A 700 67.87 38.61 16.36
N TYR A 701 66.85 37.77 16.19
CA TYR A 701 66.43 36.77 17.18
C TYR A 701 65.62 35.66 16.52
N ASN A 702 65.71 34.46 17.09
CA ASN A 702 64.93 33.30 16.67
C ASN A 702 64.17 32.78 17.89
N ILE A 703 62.86 32.62 17.75
CA ILE A 703 62.01 31.97 18.74
C ILE A 703 61.44 30.72 18.08
N THR A 704 61.71 29.55 18.65
CA THR A 704 61.06 28.30 18.27
C THR A 704 60.41 27.69 19.49
N TYR A 705 59.29 27.02 19.30
CA TYR A 705 58.77 26.12 20.31
C TYR A 705 58.18 24.87 19.69
N ASN A 706 58.16 23.82 20.48
CA ASN A 706 57.55 22.54 20.15
C ASN A 706 57.09 21.82 21.40
N GLY A 707 56.12 20.94 21.26
CA GLY A 707 55.53 20.25 22.39
C GLY A 707 54.81 18.98 22.00
N ASN A 708 54.35 18.24 23.01
CA ASN A 708 53.56 17.03 22.84
C ASN A 708 52.28 17.11 23.67
N MET A 709 51.17 16.71 23.07
CA MET A 709 49.87 16.63 23.72
C MET A 709 49.32 15.20 23.67
N THR A 710 48.78 14.70 24.78
CA THR A 710 48.03 13.44 24.82
C THR A 710 46.56 13.73 25.08
N ILE A 711 45.70 13.22 24.19
CA ILE A 711 44.25 13.42 24.24
C ILE A 711 43.56 12.08 24.40
N ARG A 712 42.50 12.05 25.21
CA ARG A 712 41.57 10.92 25.33
C ARG A 712 40.16 11.35 24.94
N TYR A 713 39.53 10.56 24.08
CA TYR A 713 38.09 10.58 23.82
C TYR A 713 37.45 9.41 24.54
N SER A 714 36.56 9.69 25.49
CA SER A 714 35.87 8.72 26.33
C SER A 714 34.37 8.71 26.01
N ILE A 715 33.78 7.53 25.98
CA ILE A 715 32.36 7.30 25.72
C ILE A 715 31.80 6.50 26.88
N THR A 716 30.73 7.02 27.47
CA THR A 716 29.96 6.34 28.52
C THR A 716 28.55 6.12 27.99
N PRO A 717 28.17 4.87 27.67
CA PRO A 717 26.82 4.53 27.27
C PRO A 717 25.75 4.83 28.34
N PRO A 718 24.47 4.96 27.93
CA PRO A 718 23.35 4.84 28.85
C PRO A 718 23.33 3.45 29.51
N GLU A 719 22.66 3.37 30.67
CA GLU A 719 22.72 2.22 31.57
C GLU A 719 22.42 0.88 30.85
N HIS A 720 23.36 -0.07 30.93
CA HIS A 720 23.27 -1.42 30.35
C HIS A 720 23.25 -1.53 28.81
N GLU A 721 23.68 -0.50 28.06
CA GLU A 721 23.61 -0.52 26.59
C GLU A 721 24.96 -0.58 25.88
N TRP A 722 24.98 -1.26 24.73
CA TRP A 722 26.09 -1.15 23.77
C TRP A 722 25.87 0.04 22.86
N VAL A 723 26.93 0.82 22.63
CA VAL A 723 26.90 2.00 21.75
C VAL A 723 27.83 1.78 20.57
N HIS A 724 27.39 2.18 19.38
CA HIS A 724 28.23 2.25 18.19
C HIS A 724 28.42 3.71 17.81
N VAL A 725 29.66 4.19 17.86
CA VAL A 725 30.04 5.55 17.43
C VAL A 725 30.79 5.47 16.12
N THR A 726 30.35 6.25 15.14
CA THR A 726 31.03 6.43 13.84
C THR A 726 31.08 7.91 13.49
N GLY A 727 32.23 8.40 13.04
CA GLY A 727 32.39 9.81 12.66
C GLY A 727 33.82 10.32 12.79
N SER A 728 33.98 11.63 12.63
CA SER A 728 35.26 12.33 12.75
C SER A 728 35.17 13.50 13.72
N ILE A 729 36.21 13.71 14.52
CA ILE A 729 36.35 14.82 15.45
C ILE A 729 37.64 15.55 15.10
N LEU A 730 37.55 16.86 14.80
CA LEU A 730 38.72 17.72 14.66
C LEU A 730 38.95 18.48 15.96
N LEU A 731 40.12 18.29 16.55
CA LEU A 731 40.56 19.03 17.73
C LEU A 731 41.64 20.01 17.30
N ARG A 732 41.41 21.30 17.57
CA ARG A 732 42.38 22.36 17.32
C ARG A 732 42.84 22.96 18.64
N ALA A 733 44.07 22.70 19.03
CA ALA A 733 44.70 23.38 20.16
C ALA A 733 45.53 24.56 19.65
N ASN A 734 45.37 25.72 20.31
CA ASN A 734 46.15 26.92 19.99
C ASN A 734 47.16 27.21 21.10
N HIS A 735 48.43 26.99 20.80
CA HIS A 735 49.53 27.26 21.73
C HIS A 735 50.08 28.66 21.48
N THR A 736 50.30 29.42 22.54
CA THR A 736 50.74 30.81 22.44
C THR A 736 51.83 31.11 23.46
N LEU A 737 52.95 31.66 22.98
CA LEU A 737 54.06 32.13 23.80
C LEU A 737 54.08 33.66 23.78
N THR A 738 54.04 34.29 24.96
CA THR A 738 54.21 35.74 25.12
C THR A 738 55.49 36.05 25.87
N TYR A 739 56.38 36.84 25.27
CA TYR A 739 57.61 37.27 25.93
C TYR A 739 57.38 38.47 26.85
N THR A 740 57.79 38.36 28.11
CA THR A 740 57.76 39.46 29.09
C THR A 740 59.17 39.68 29.63
N GLU A 741 59.63 40.93 29.67
CA GLU A 741 60.90 41.25 30.34
C GLU A 741 60.71 41.14 31.86
N GLY A 742 61.45 40.23 32.48
CA GLY A 742 61.54 40.03 33.93
C GLY A 742 62.95 40.22 34.43
#